data_AF-A0A7M7RH82-F1
#
_entry.id   AF-A0A7M7RH82-F1
#
_cell.length_a   1.000
_cell.length_b   1.000
_cell.length_c   1.000
_cell.angle_alpha   90.00
_cell.angle_beta   90.00
_cell.angle_gamma   90.00
#
_symmetry.space_group_name_H-M   'P 1'
#
loop_
_entity.id
_entity.type
_entity.pdbx_description
1 polymer ?
#
loop_
_entity_poly.entity_id
_entity_poly.type
_entity_poly.pdbx_seq_one_letter_code
_entity_poly.pdbx_strand_id
1 'polypeptide(L)'
;MATSLFGGGRMSSSSRSRHGLKVGLVVILVVGLAPILISLNSGSASSSSSSSSAAMGGHGMGPMGAWGMRDDSGKTREKGMDAVIAEQKGGSMVTLEKNKDIQGNNRHLNTNQHPRHRTLDQSQSTQRSRDIHPPVLKETTGNYEPPRQPYRTGPGEYGLGVLLNHNEKHLYDKAFEEYGFNMVVSDRISLDRIVADLRDKECKHWHYPTNLPNTSVVIVFHQEGWSTLIRTIHSIFNTSPKELLAEVLLVDDYSDKVHLKKKLDDYIRDPRFSGKIRIVRNKKREGLIRSRTIGARKAIGQVLTFLDAHCECGPNWLPPLLAEIAVDRSTIVCPTVDAISSDTFAYTSQGDGLCRGAFDWDFWYKRIPVKPYWHRLGLKQRSQPYPSPVMAGGLLALDRSYFFELGGYDPGLQIWGGENFEISFKVWMCGGSLKFVPCSRVGHVYRKQVPYSYPSSGVEGVSVVDLNYMRVAEVWLDEYKDSFYATKPLLEGKPCGNISEQVEYRKQNCPKSFKWFMEEIAFDNLQEYPPPAKNKIWGEIRSVDSELCLDTNGAQNDPTHATMGMEGCHGMGGNQLFRINTRGQLVVEDGFCLYARPNTEKLIFAKCTAEKSFTSETTMWDYDSDRQIIHLERRKRCLDHNQETSKVFVTPCQHGEISQQFKFYKEEIR
;
A
#
# COMPACT_ATOMS: atom_id res chain seq x y z
N MET A 1 38.59 12.98 61.18
CA MET A 1 37.60 12.61 62.20
C MET A 1 37.08 11.22 61.84
N ALA A 2 37.84 10.18 62.21
CA ALA A 2 37.70 9.37 63.44
C ALA A 2 36.81 8.14 63.15
N THR A 3 37.38 6.96 62.82
CA THR A 3 37.66 5.78 63.71
C THR A 3 36.39 5.20 64.35
N SER A 4 36.10 3.88 64.41
CA SER A 4 36.94 2.67 64.39
C SER A 4 36.10 1.38 64.47
N LEU A 5 36.63 0.29 63.85
CA LEU A 5 36.82 -1.10 64.34
C LEU A 5 35.66 -1.91 64.94
N PHE A 6 35.44 -3.15 64.44
CA PHE A 6 36.04 -4.43 64.91
C PHE A 6 35.53 -5.58 63.99
N GLY A 7 36.41 -6.35 63.34
CA GLY A 7 36.83 -7.72 63.74
C GLY A 7 35.92 -8.78 63.09
N GLY A 8 36.34 -9.73 62.24
CA GLY A 8 37.59 -10.47 62.15
C GLY A 8 37.29 -11.95 62.46
N GLY A 9 37.06 -12.78 61.43
CA GLY A 9 36.83 -14.22 61.57
C GLY A 9 37.06 -14.97 60.25
N ARG A 10 38.05 -15.85 60.22
CA ARG A 10 38.74 -16.48 59.09
C ARG A 10 38.13 -17.83 58.67
N MET A 11 38.41 -18.21 57.41
CA MET A 11 38.70 -19.58 56.89
C MET A 11 37.55 -20.60 56.88
N SER A 12 37.40 -21.56 55.96
CA SER A 12 38.13 -21.97 54.76
C SER A 12 37.31 -23.10 54.08
N SER A 13 37.33 -23.12 52.75
CA SER A 13 37.45 -24.29 51.88
C SER A 13 36.60 -25.58 52.09
N SER A 14 35.89 -25.90 51.01
CA SER A 14 35.96 -27.17 50.24
C SER A 14 34.85 -28.23 50.36
N SER A 15 34.27 -28.46 49.19
CA SER A 15 34.00 -29.76 48.56
C SER A 15 32.68 -30.50 48.82
N ARG A 16 31.98 -30.68 47.67
CA ARG A 16 31.26 -31.85 47.18
C ARG A 16 30.26 -32.54 48.13
N SER A 17 28.98 -32.58 47.74
CA SER A 17 28.32 -33.82 47.31
C SER A 17 26.86 -33.56 46.89
N ARG A 18 26.38 -34.45 46.02
CA ARG A 18 25.08 -34.57 45.34
C ARG A 18 23.89 -34.61 46.32
N HIS A 19 22.72 -34.13 45.86
CA HIS A 19 21.47 -34.89 45.63
C HIS A 19 20.31 -33.92 45.35
N GLY A 20 19.46 -34.24 44.37
CA GLY A 20 18.32 -33.42 43.95
C GLY A 20 17.00 -33.81 44.58
N LEU A 21 15.99 -32.93 44.46
CA LEU A 21 14.54 -33.13 44.58
C LEU A 21 13.92 -31.78 44.11
N LYS A 22 13.13 -31.62 43.03
CA LYS A 22 11.79 -32.12 42.62
C LYS A 22 10.63 -31.82 43.58
N VAL A 23 9.47 -31.57 42.93
CA VAL A 23 8.08 -31.36 43.41
C VAL A 23 7.74 -29.89 43.69
N GLY A 24 6.64 -29.28 43.23
CA GLY A 24 5.42 -29.73 42.53
C GLY A 24 4.18 -29.03 43.13
N LEU A 25 3.16 -28.71 42.32
CA LEU A 25 1.75 -28.46 42.75
C LEU A 25 0.88 -28.48 41.47
N VAL A 26 0.21 -29.58 41.12
CA VAL A 26 -1.09 -30.15 41.56
C VAL A 26 -2.33 -29.37 41.03
N VAL A 27 -3.05 -30.09 40.18
CA VAL A 27 -4.39 -29.88 39.58
C VAL A 27 -5.38 -30.77 40.34
N ILE A 28 -6.68 -30.45 40.37
CA ILE A 28 -7.81 -31.40 40.16
C ILE A 28 -9.17 -30.67 40.00
N LEU A 29 -9.97 -31.24 39.08
CA LEU A 29 -11.35 -30.97 38.62
C LEU A 29 -12.46 -31.12 39.68
N VAL A 30 -13.67 -30.58 39.40
CA VAL A 30 -14.96 -31.34 39.40
C VAL A 30 -15.98 -30.72 38.40
N VAL A 31 -16.79 -31.60 37.80
CA VAL A 31 -17.87 -31.46 36.80
C VAL A 31 -19.26 -31.27 37.46
N GLY A 32 -20.25 -30.63 36.80
CA GLY A 32 -21.67 -30.91 37.11
C GLY A 32 -22.76 -29.91 36.65
N LEU A 33 -23.50 -30.31 35.61
CA LEU A 33 -24.98 -30.28 35.41
C LEU A 33 -25.83 -28.98 35.47
N ALA A 34 -26.73 -28.89 34.47
CA ALA A 34 -27.80 -27.89 34.28
C ALA A 34 -29.04 -28.11 35.16
N PRO A 35 -29.95 -27.12 35.22
CA PRO A 35 -31.38 -27.44 35.13
C PRO A 35 -32.18 -26.54 34.16
N ILE A 36 -33.23 -27.17 33.62
CA ILE A 36 -34.35 -26.66 32.82
C ILE A 36 -35.34 -25.93 33.75
N LEU A 37 -35.97 -24.83 33.29
CA LEU A 37 -37.36 -24.50 33.64
C LEU A 37 -38.01 -23.56 32.62
N ILE A 38 -39.29 -23.85 32.39
CA ILE A 38 -40.21 -23.43 31.33
C ILE A 38 -41.06 -22.24 31.84
N SER A 39 -41.43 -21.30 30.95
CA SER A 39 -42.79 -20.70 30.98
C SER A 39 -43.17 -20.01 29.66
N LEU A 40 -44.03 -20.70 28.91
CA LEU A 40 -45.32 -20.33 28.30
C LEU A 40 -45.58 -18.99 27.59
N ASN A 41 -46.53 -19.12 26.66
CA ASN A 41 -46.75 -18.44 25.39
C ASN A 41 -48.12 -17.71 25.40
N SER A 42 -48.27 -16.61 24.64
CA SER A 42 -49.50 -16.09 24.00
C SER A 42 -49.22 -14.68 23.44
N GLY A 43 -49.64 -14.21 22.27
CA GLY A 43 -50.43 -14.74 21.17
C GLY A 43 -50.75 -13.59 20.21
N SER A 44 -50.52 -13.82 18.90
CA SER A 44 -51.16 -13.23 17.69
C SER A 44 -51.32 -11.70 17.50
N ALA A 45 -50.78 -11.18 16.40
CA ALA A 45 -51.56 -10.56 15.29
C ALA A 45 -50.70 -10.29 14.04
N SER A 46 -51.25 -10.66 12.90
CA SER A 46 -50.74 -10.53 11.52
C SER A 46 -50.88 -9.11 10.93
N SER A 47 -49.92 -8.68 10.10
CA SER A 47 -50.22 -8.08 8.77
C SER A 47 -48.96 -7.85 7.93
N SER A 48 -49.12 -8.12 6.64
CA SER A 48 -48.17 -8.04 5.54
C SER A 48 -47.81 -6.60 5.11
N SER A 49 -46.55 -6.35 4.74
CA SER A 49 -46.22 -5.64 3.49
C SER A 49 -44.73 -5.75 3.16
N SER A 50 -44.49 -5.93 1.86
CA SER A 50 -43.24 -6.12 1.15
C SER A 50 -42.34 -4.87 1.13
N SER A 51 -41.04 -5.04 1.37
CA SER A 51 -40.00 -4.18 0.78
C SER A 51 -38.69 -4.95 0.62
N SER A 52 -38.41 -5.28 -0.63
CA SER A 52 -37.15 -5.78 -1.17
C SER A 52 -35.96 -4.92 -0.72
N SER A 53 -35.01 -5.53 -0.01
CA SER A 53 -33.72 -4.93 0.36
C SER A 53 -32.63 -5.68 -0.38
N ALA A 54 -32.06 -5.04 -1.40
CA ALA A 54 -30.92 -5.55 -2.15
C ALA A 54 -29.69 -5.62 -1.22
N ALA A 55 -29.10 -6.81 -1.11
CA ALA A 55 -27.85 -7.04 -0.40
C ALA A 55 -26.69 -6.45 -1.21
N MET A 56 -26.10 -5.36 -0.73
CA MET A 56 -24.82 -4.86 -1.23
C MET A 56 -23.68 -5.57 -0.50
N GLY A 57 -22.88 -6.32 -1.26
CA GLY A 57 -21.64 -6.94 -0.79
C GLY A 57 -20.66 -5.86 -0.31
N GLY A 58 -20.35 -5.90 0.98
CA GLY A 58 -19.30 -5.09 1.58
C GLY A 58 -17.94 -5.65 1.21
N HIS A 59 -17.19 -4.94 0.36
CA HIS A 59 -15.76 -5.15 0.23
C HIS A 59 -15.08 -4.75 1.54
N GLY A 60 -14.80 -5.75 2.39
CA GLY A 60 -14.07 -5.59 3.63
C GLY A 60 -12.61 -5.24 3.36
N MET A 61 -12.18 -4.08 3.84
CA MET A 61 -10.77 -3.75 3.95
C MET A 61 -10.17 -4.58 5.10
N GLY A 62 -9.33 -5.56 4.77
CA GLY A 62 -8.58 -6.33 5.77
C GLY A 62 -7.56 -5.47 6.52
N PRO A 63 -7.34 -5.71 7.83
CA PRO A 63 -6.44 -4.91 8.64
C PRO A 63 -4.97 -5.13 8.24
N MET A 64 -4.17 -4.05 8.23
CA MET A 64 -2.71 -4.15 8.18
C MET A 64 -2.23 -4.90 9.43
N GLY A 65 -1.95 -6.20 9.26
CA GLY A 65 -1.51 -7.09 10.33
C GLY A 65 -0.09 -6.76 10.79
N ALA A 66 0.03 -6.35 12.05
CA ALA A 66 1.27 -6.41 12.81
C ALA A 66 1.68 -7.89 13.00
N TRP A 67 2.86 -8.29 12.53
CA TRP A 67 3.40 -9.62 12.80
C TRP A 67 4.62 -9.54 13.72
N GLY A 68 4.55 -10.37 14.76
CA GLY A 68 5.47 -10.45 15.87
C GLY A 68 6.85 -11.01 15.50
N MET A 69 7.82 -10.56 16.29
CA MET A 69 9.22 -10.96 16.28
C MET A 69 9.39 -12.47 16.51
N ARG A 70 10.34 -13.08 15.81
CA ARG A 70 11.01 -14.30 16.26
C ARG A 70 12.51 -14.12 16.23
N ASP A 71 13.11 -14.59 17.33
CA ASP A 71 14.52 -14.56 17.66
C ASP A 71 15.36 -15.43 16.72
N ASP A 72 16.56 -14.93 16.45
CA ASP A 72 17.53 -15.50 15.52
C ASP A 72 18.66 -16.18 16.34
N SER A 73 18.75 -17.50 16.28
CA SER A 73 19.91 -18.24 16.76
C SER A 73 20.15 -19.48 15.89
N GLY A 74 21.13 -19.41 14.99
CA GLY A 74 21.50 -20.57 14.17
C GLY A 74 22.71 -20.33 13.26
N LYS A 75 23.91 -20.33 13.85
CA LYS A 75 25.19 -20.39 13.14
C LYS A 75 25.30 -21.65 12.28
N THR A 76 25.90 -21.51 11.09
CA THR A 76 26.89 -22.39 10.40
C THR A 76 26.83 -22.10 8.89
N ARG A 77 27.87 -22.18 8.05
CA ARG A 77 29.33 -22.29 8.17
C ARG A 77 29.87 -22.01 6.74
N GLU A 78 30.89 -21.18 6.63
CA GLU A 78 31.62 -20.91 5.38
C GLU A 78 32.25 -22.18 4.79
N LYS A 79 32.26 -22.28 3.46
CA LYS A 79 33.33 -22.88 2.65
C LYS A 79 33.40 -22.15 1.30
N GLY A 80 34.52 -21.53 1.01
CA GLY A 80 34.88 -21.02 -0.31
C GLY A 80 35.52 -22.09 -1.20
N MET A 81 35.68 -21.77 -2.48
CA MET A 81 36.89 -21.99 -3.28
C MET A 81 36.74 -21.38 -4.68
N ASP A 82 37.65 -20.44 -4.95
CA ASP A 82 38.51 -20.26 -6.11
C ASP A 82 37.98 -20.07 -7.54
N ALA A 83 38.48 -18.96 -8.10
CA ALA A 83 38.49 -18.57 -9.49
C ALA A 83 39.66 -19.22 -10.26
N VAL A 84 39.45 -19.48 -11.56
CA VAL A 84 40.53 -19.57 -12.57
C VAL A 84 40.06 -18.91 -13.87
N ILE A 85 41.02 -18.22 -14.50
CA ILE A 85 41.00 -17.31 -15.65
C ILE A 85 41.37 -18.06 -16.95
N ALA A 86 40.80 -17.64 -18.10
CA ALA A 86 41.44 -17.44 -19.44
C ALA A 86 40.33 -17.18 -20.50
N GLU A 87 40.23 -16.00 -21.15
CA GLU A 87 40.95 -15.55 -22.38
C GLU A 87 40.71 -16.46 -23.62
N GLN A 88 40.46 -16.01 -24.87
CA GLN A 88 40.31 -14.69 -25.54
C GLN A 88 39.99 -14.96 -27.05
N LYS A 89 39.54 -13.91 -27.78
CA LYS A 89 39.55 -13.67 -29.27
C LYS A 89 38.33 -14.16 -30.09
N GLY A 90 37.77 -13.40 -31.05
CA GLY A 90 38.07 -12.07 -31.60
C GLY A 90 37.46 -11.86 -33.01
N GLY A 91 37.18 -10.60 -33.40
CA GLY A 91 37.07 -10.09 -34.79
C GLY A 91 35.66 -9.74 -35.32
N SER A 92 35.20 -8.48 -35.32
CA SER A 92 35.36 -7.37 -36.32
C SER A 92 34.57 -7.56 -37.63
N MET A 93 33.54 -6.77 -37.96
CA MET A 93 33.46 -5.35 -38.41
C MET A 93 33.63 -5.18 -39.93
N VAL A 94 32.62 -4.64 -40.65
CA VAL A 94 32.74 -3.69 -41.80
C VAL A 94 31.39 -2.95 -42.04
N THR A 95 31.52 -1.68 -42.41
CA THR A 95 30.58 -0.57 -42.69
C THR A 95 30.25 -0.37 -44.18
N LEU A 96 29.40 0.66 -44.47
CA LEU A 96 29.21 1.49 -45.71
C LEU A 96 27.80 1.35 -46.32
N GLU A 97 27.16 2.32 -46.98
CA GLU A 97 27.11 3.79 -46.98
C GLU A 97 25.87 4.20 -47.82
N LYS A 98 25.37 5.42 -47.63
CA LYS A 98 24.44 6.28 -48.41
C LYS A 98 23.93 5.86 -49.81
N ASN A 99 22.67 6.26 -50.12
CA ASN A 99 22.41 7.14 -51.27
C ASN A 99 21.05 7.87 -51.25
N LYS A 100 21.04 9.02 -51.94
CA LYS A 100 20.01 10.06 -52.06
C LYS A 100 19.10 9.89 -53.28
N ASP A 101 17.91 10.52 -53.16
CA ASP A 101 17.07 11.25 -54.14
C ASP A 101 16.65 10.62 -55.49
N ILE A 102 15.35 10.76 -55.83
CA ILE A 102 14.84 11.36 -57.08
C ILE A 102 13.35 11.74 -56.94
N GLN A 103 13.02 12.87 -57.55
CA GLN A 103 11.79 13.67 -57.58
C GLN A 103 10.61 13.05 -58.35
N GLY A 104 9.39 13.56 -58.08
CA GLY A 104 8.22 13.27 -58.93
C GLY A 104 6.90 13.98 -58.60
N ASN A 105 6.85 15.30 -58.85
CA ASN A 105 5.73 16.07 -59.44
C ASN A 105 4.28 16.11 -58.87
N ASN A 106 3.85 17.35 -58.60
CA ASN A 106 2.61 18.02 -59.07
C ASN A 106 1.22 17.64 -58.51
N ARG A 107 0.60 18.56 -57.72
CA ARG A 107 -0.41 19.56 -58.20
C ARG A 107 -1.07 20.34 -57.05
N HIS A 108 -1.42 21.58 -57.41
CA HIS A 108 -2.02 22.66 -56.62
C HIS A 108 -3.50 22.46 -56.20
N LEU A 109 -3.92 23.39 -55.30
CA LEU A 109 -5.27 23.80 -54.82
C LEU A 109 -5.58 23.20 -53.43
N ASN A 110 -5.96 23.92 -52.37
CA ASN A 110 -6.68 25.19 -52.28
C ASN A 110 -6.54 25.81 -50.86
N THR A 111 -6.83 27.10 -50.79
CA THR A 111 -7.03 28.04 -49.65
C THR A 111 -7.47 27.50 -48.27
N ASN A 112 -6.82 27.93 -47.18
CA ASN A 112 -7.40 28.81 -46.13
C ASN A 112 -6.49 28.98 -44.89
N GLN A 113 -6.72 30.10 -44.20
CA GLN A 113 -5.88 30.77 -43.22
C GLN A 113 -5.66 30.01 -41.90
N HIS A 114 -4.42 30.02 -41.39
CA HIS A 114 -4.10 29.85 -39.97
C HIS A 114 -3.15 30.98 -39.50
N PRO A 115 -3.28 31.45 -38.24
CA PRO A 115 -2.58 32.65 -37.77
C PRO A 115 -1.09 32.40 -37.59
N ARG A 116 -0.30 33.42 -37.97
CA ARG A 116 1.16 33.47 -37.88
C ARG A 116 1.64 33.14 -36.46
N HIS A 117 2.41 32.06 -36.34
CA HIS A 117 3.32 31.87 -35.23
C HIS A 117 4.28 33.05 -35.16
N ARG A 118 4.16 33.87 -34.11
CA ARG A 118 5.26 34.71 -33.65
C ARG A 118 6.36 33.75 -33.19
N THR A 119 7.48 33.77 -33.91
CA THR A 119 8.77 33.30 -33.42
C THR A 119 9.08 34.06 -32.14
N LEU A 120 8.81 33.41 -31.01
CA LEU A 120 9.34 33.82 -29.72
C LEU A 120 10.84 33.51 -29.75
N ASP A 121 11.58 34.60 -29.68
CA ASP A 121 13.01 34.74 -29.45
C ASP A 121 13.59 33.57 -28.65
N GLN A 122 14.25 32.63 -29.35
CA GLN A 122 15.18 31.68 -28.76
C GLN A 122 16.47 32.41 -28.44
N SER A 123 16.47 33.18 -27.35
CA SER A 123 17.72 33.59 -26.72
C SER A 123 17.54 33.74 -25.21
N GLN A 124 18.35 32.99 -24.48
CA GLN A 124 18.54 32.99 -23.01
C GLN A 124 17.60 32.12 -22.16
N SER A 125 17.74 30.79 -22.27
CA SER A 125 17.76 29.94 -21.07
C SER A 125 19.07 29.17 -21.00
N THR A 126 20.17 29.86 -20.71
CA THR A 126 21.36 29.20 -20.18
C THR A 126 21.00 28.60 -18.83
N GLN A 127 20.69 27.31 -18.83
CA GLN A 127 20.56 26.46 -17.67
C GLN A 127 21.94 26.40 -17.01
N ARG A 128 22.26 27.40 -16.17
CA ARG A 128 23.31 27.25 -15.16
C ARG A 128 22.80 26.15 -14.24
N SER A 129 23.27 24.92 -14.44
CA SER A 129 23.39 23.94 -13.36
C SER A 129 24.03 24.68 -12.20
N ARG A 130 23.22 25.06 -11.20
CA ARG A 130 23.79 25.49 -9.92
C ARG A 130 24.37 24.21 -9.37
N ASP A 131 25.68 24.13 -9.20
CA ASP A 131 26.31 23.04 -8.46
C ASP A 131 25.78 23.09 -7.02
N ILE A 132 24.64 22.43 -6.78
CA ILE A 132 24.05 22.28 -5.45
C ILE A 132 24.74 21.08 -4.83
N HIS A 133 25.58 21.36 -3.84
CA HIS A 133 26.25 20.31 -3.09
C HIS A 133 25.22 19.46 -2.31
N PRO A 134 25.38 18.13 -2.25
CA PRO A 134 24.52 17.29 -1.42
C PRO A 134 24.57 17.65 0.07
N PRO A 135 23.54 17.30 0.86
CA PRO A 135 23.58 17.44 2.31
C PRO A 135 24.80 16.74 2.92
N VAL A 136 25.37 17.34 3.98
CA VAL A 136 26.56 16.80 4.66
C VAL A 136 26.28 16.61 6.13
N LEU A 137 26.56 15.41 6.65
CA LEU A 137 26.51 15.10 8.07
C LEU A 137 27.74 15.69 8.78
N LYS A 138 27.55 16.44 9.86
CA LYS A 138 28.63 17.06 10.65
C LYS A 138 28.42 16.85 12.14
N GLU A 139 29.45 17.00 12.95
CA GLU A 139 29.34 16.93 14.42
C GLU A 139 28.48 18.06 15.02
N THR A 140 28.36 19.18 14.31
CA THR A 140 27.58 20.35 14.75
C THR A 140 26.11 20.23 14.36
N THR A 141 25.24 20.88 15.14
CA THR A 141 23.79 20.96 14.84
C THR A 141 23.55 21.50 13.43
N GLY A 142 22.60 20.87 12.74
CA GLY A 142 22.22 21.20 11.37
C GLY A 142 21.62 22.60 11.23
N ASN A 143 21.82 23.20 10.07
CA ASN A 143 21.42 24.58 9.75
C ASN A 143 19.90 24.81 9.62
N TYR A 144 19.09 23.75 9.64
CA TYR A 144 17.62 23.81 9.63
C TYR A 144 16.96 23.19 10.87
N GLU A 145 17.74 22.85 11.91
CA GLU A 145 17.15 22.32 13.13
C GLU A 145 16.34 23.44 13.85
N PRO A 146 15.06 23.21 14.16
CA PRO A 146 14.22 24.24 14.76
C PRO A 146 14.72 24.60 16.16
N PRO A 147 14.48 25.85 16.60
CA PRO A 147 14.78 26.24 17.98
C PRO A 147 13.96 25.40 18.96
N ARG A 148 14.48 25.24 20.17
CA ARG A 148 13.78 24.53 21.25
C ARG A 148 12.46 25.25 21.56
N GLN A 149 11.35 24.55 21.39
CA GLN A 149 10.03 25.08 21.74
C GLN A 149 9.80 25.05 23.26
N PRO A 150 9.00 25.99 23.81
CA PRO A 150 8.61 25.96 25.21
C PRO A 150 7.82 24.70 25.53
N TYR A 151 7.90 24.26 26.78
CA TYR A 151 7.11 23.11 27.24
C TYR A 151 5.62 23.45 27.21
N ARG A 152 4.80 22.55 26.68
CA ARG A 152 3.34 22.70 26.57
C ARG A 152 2.64 21.53 27.24
N THR A 153 1.46 21.78 27.77
CA THR A 153 0.58 20.76 28.35
C THR A 153 -0.78 20.84 27.71
N GLY A 154 -1.47 19.71 27.63
CA GLY A 154 -2.80 19.62 27.05
C GLY A 154 -3.06 18.27 26.40
N PRO A 155 -4.32 17.99 26.04
CA PRO A 155 -4.68 16.76 25.33
C PRO A 155 -3.90 16.64 24.02
N GLY A 156 -3.21 15.52 23.83
CA GLY A 156 -2.53 15.21 22.58
C GLY A 156 -1.15 15.87 22.38
N GLU A 157 -0.70 16.73 23.29
CA GLU A 157 0.64 17.35 23.21
C GLU A 157 1.73 16.27 23.22
N TYR A 158 2.79 16.51 22.45
CA TYR A 158 3.88 15.56 22.15
C TYR A 158 3.41 14.25 21.50
N GLY A 159 2.25 14.25 20.87
CA GLY A 159 1.71 13.06 20.21
C GLY A 159 1.19 11.99 21.18
N LEU A 160 0.95 12.33 22.44
CA LEU A 160 0.36 11.39 23.41
C LEU A 160 -1.09 11.06 23.02
N GLY A 161 -1.48 9.79 23.18
CA GLY A 161 -2.85 9.37 22.91
C GLY A 161 -3.84 9.97 23.90
N VAL A 162 -5.00 10.41 23.39
CA VAL A 162 -6.12 10.89 24.21
C VAL A 162 -7.18 9.81 24.27
N LEU A 163 -7.56 9.42 25.48
CA LEU A 163 -8.58 8.40 25.68
C LEU A 163 -9.98 9.03 25.59
N LEU A 164 -10.89 8.32 24.92
CA LEU A 164 -12.30 8.66 24.90
C LEU A 164 -12.95 8.26 26.23
N ASN A 165 -13.86 9.09 26.75
CA ASN A 165 -14.65 8.69 27.90
C ASN A 165 -15.66 7.61 27.50
N HIS A 166 -15.86 6.60 28.36
CA HIS A 166 -16.76 5.47 28.04
C HIS A 166 -18.20 5.89 27.71
N ASN A 167 -18.71 6.95 28.34
CA ASN A 167 -20.07 7.45 28.12
C ASN A 167 -20.26 8.09 26.73
N GLU A 168 -19.17 8.36 26.01
CA GLU A 168 -19.16 9.04 24.70
C GLU A 168 -19.03 8.08 23.53
N LYS A 169 -19.13 6.77 23.78
CA LYS A 169 -19.04 5.74 22.74
C LYS A 169 -20.00 5.99 21.57
N HIS A 170 -21.22 6.42 21.85
CA HIS A 170 -22.21 6.75 20.82
C HIS A 170 -21.78 7.91 19.91
N LEU A 171 -21.04 8.90 20.43
CA LEU A 171 -20.48 9.99 19.62
C LEU A 171 -19.31 9.49 18.77
N TYR A 172 -18.50 8.59 19.32
CA TYR A 172 -17.45 7.91 18.56
C TYR A 172 -18.03 7.09 17.42
N ASP A 173 -19.04 6.26 17.66
CA ASP A 173 -19.64 5.38 16.64
C ASP A 173 -20.16 6.23 15.46
N LYS A 174 -20.86 7.33 15.76
CA LYS A 174 -21.33 8.29 14.75
C LYS A 174 -20.18 8.97 13.99
N ALA A 175 -19.15 9.44 14.70
CA ALA A 175 -17.99 10.06 14.06
C ALA A 175 -17.21 9.06 13.19
N PHE A 176 -17.13 7.81 13.64
CA PHE A 176 -16.44 6.74 12.95
C PHE A 176 -17.17 6.35 11.66
N GLU A 177 -18.49 6.24 11.68
CA GLU A 177 -19.31 6.03 10.48
C GLU A 177 -19.13 7.17 9.46
N GLU A 178 -19.07 8.42 9.94
CA GLU A 178 -19.03 9.60 9.07
C GLU A 178 -17.63 9.91 8.49
N TYR A 179 -16.55 9.64 9.23
CA TYR A 179 -15.19 10.04 8.88
C TYR A 179 -14.18 8.88 8.81
N GLY A 180 -14.48 7.72 9.38
CA GLY A 180 -13.59 6.55 9.47
C GLY A 180 -12.59 6.61 10.63
N PHE A 181 -12.72 7.58 11.54
CA PHE A 181 -11.87 7.78 12.72
C PHE A 181 -12.53 8.70 13.77
N ASN A 182 -11.93 8.80 14.95
CA ASN A 182 -12.48 9.45 16.15
C ASN A 182 -12.41 10.99 16.11
N MET A 183 -13.38 11.62 15.47
CA MET A 183 -13.48 13.09 15.47
C MET A 183 -13.70 13.69 16.85
N VAL A 184 -14.35 12.97 17.77
CA VAL A 184 -14.59 13.47 19.14
C VAL A 184 -13.28 13.73 19.88
N VAL A 185 -12.32 12.81 19.75
CA VAL A 185 -10.97 12.99 20.29
C VAL A 185 -10.21 14.04 19.50
N SER A 186 -10.27 14.02 18.17
CA SER A 186 -9.59 15.02 17.34
C SER A 186 -10.00 16.44 17.72
N ASP A 187 -11.29 16.70 17.92
CA ASP A 187 -11.81 18.04 18.20
C ASP A 187 -11.35 18.61 19.56
N ARG A 188 -10.85 17.77 20.47
CA ARG A 188 -10.29 18.17 21.78
C ARG A 188 -8.80 18.45 21.74
N ILE A 189 -8.12 17.97 20.70
CA ILE A 189 -6.68 18.11 20.53
C ILE A 189 -6.41 19.44 19.83
N SER A 190 -5.48 20.20 20.40
CA SER A 190 -5.08 21.50 19.84
C SER A 190 -4.74 21.38 18.35
N LEU A 191 -5.17 22.36 17.57
CA LEU A 191 -4.79 22.48 16.15
C LEU A 191 -3.29 22.78 16.00
N ASP A 192 -2.68 23.34 17.06
CA ASP A 192 -1.26 23.69 17.15
C ASP A 192 -0.48 22.73 18.06
N ARG A 193 -0.95 21.49 18.29
CA ARG A 193 -0.23 20.56 19.17
C ARG A 193 1.19 20.30 18.68
N ILE A 194 2.12 20.09 19.60
CA ILE A 194 3.47 19.61 19.28
C ILE A 194 3.41 18.08 19.10
N VAL A 195 4.11 17.53 18.11
CA VAL A 195 4.30 16.08 17.95
C VAL A 195 5.68 15.63 18.44
N ALA A 196 5.82 14.35 18.77
CA ALA A 196 7.10 13.77 19.16
C ALA A 196 8.13 13.82 18.03
N ASP A 197 9.40 14.07 18.37
CA ASP A 197 10.52 13.95 17.43
C ASP A 197 10.97 12.49 17.34
N LEU A 198 10.44 11.76 16.34
CA LEU A 198 10.75 10.35 16.10
C LEU A 198 11.95 10.12 15.16
N ARG A 199 12.67 11.17 14.77
CA ARG A 199 13.85 11.06 13.89
C ARG A 199 15.01 10.37 14.60
N ASP A 200 15.88 9.73 13.83
CA ASP A 200 17.18 9.31 14.33
C ASP A 200 17.99 10.54 14.80
N LYS A 201 18.85 10.38 15.80
CA LYS A 201 19.66 11.48 16.34
C LYS A 201 20.53 12.12 15.26
N GLU A 202 21.05 11.33 14.32
CA GLU A 202 21.83 11.84 13.17
C GLU A 202 21.08 12.90 12.36
N CYS A 203 19.74 12.85 12.32
CA CYS A 203 18.93 13.81 11.56
C CYS A 203 19.11 15.26 11.99
N LYS A 204 19.54 15.50 13.24
CA LYS A 204 19.78 16.84 13.79
C LYS A 204 21.13 17.44 13.40
N HIS A 205 21.94 16.67 12.67
CA HIS A 205 23.34 16.97 12.36
C HIS A 205 23.59 17.11 10.85
N TRP A 206 22.55 16.98 10.02
CA TRP A 206 22.65 17.23 8.59
C TRP A 206 22.64 18.72 8.28
N HIS A 207 23.61 19.14 7.47
CA HIS A 207 23.70 20.48 6.91
C HIS A 207 23.21 20.44 5.47
N TYR A 208 22.11 21.13 5.19
CA TYR A 208 21.48 21.20 3.89
C TYR A 208 21.95 22.44 3.11
N PRO A 209 21.86 22.45 1.77
CA PRO A 209 22.07 23.65 0.97
C PRO A 209 21.18 24.81 1.43
N THR A 210 21.65 26.04 1.34
CA THR A 210 20.87 27.23 1.73
C THR A 210 19.97 27.76 0.62
N ASN A 211 20.23 27.36 -0.63
CA ASN A 211 19.51 27.77 -1.83
C ASN A 211 18.48 26.72 -2.28
N LEU A 212 17.68 26.21 -1.35
CA LEU A 212 16.63 25.22 -1.63
C LEU A 212 15.49 25.83 -2.47
N PRO A 213 14.85 25.05 -3.35
CA PRO A 213 13.65 25.49 -4.07
C PRO A 213 12.48 25.68 -3.09
N ASN A 214 11.57 26.61 -3.39
CA ASN A 214 10.33 26.71 -2.64
C ASN A 214 9.31 25.66 -3.09
N THR A 215 8.30 25.39 -2.25
CA THR A 215 7.26 24.38 -2.52
C THR A 215 5.84 24.94 -2.41
N SER A 216 4.96 24.45 -3.28
CA SER A 216 3.51 24.49 -3.05
C SER A 216 3.10 23.18 -2.37
N VAL A 217 2.63 23.26 -1.14
CA VAL A 217 2.05 22.10 -0.46
C VAL A 217 0.60 21.94 -0.93
N VAL A 218 0.31 20.87 -1.65
CA VAL A 218 -1.01 20.60 -2.24
C VAL A 218 -1.74 19.57 -1.39
N ILE A 219 -2.91 19.95 -0.85
CA ILE A 219 -3.76 19.09 -0.03
C ILE A 219 -5.08 18.89 -0.77
N VAL A 220 -5.35 17.67 -1.21
CA VAL A 220 -6.67 17.29 -1.73
C VAL A 220 -7.53 16.84 -0.56
N PHE A 221 -8.78 17.30 -0.53
CA PHE A 221 -9.73 16.86 0.49
C PHE A 221 -11.12 16.68 -0.10
N HIS A 222 -11.84 15.70 0.45
CA HIS A 222 -13.25 15.44 0.17
C HIS A 222 -13.92 15.09 1.49
N GLN A 223 -14.93 15.85 1.90
CA GLN A 223 -15.74 15.53 3.09
C GLN A 223 -14.90 15.33 4.38
N GLU A 224 -13.75 16.00 4.48
CA GLU A 224 -12.80 15.86 5.58
C GLU A 224 -13.31 16.45 6.90
N GLY A 225 -12.85 15.89 8.02
CA GLY A 225 -13.11 16.44 9.36
C GLY A 225 -12.50 17.83 9.53
N TRP A 226 -13.19 18.73 10.23
CA TRP A 226 -12.70 20.11 10.43
C TRP A 226 -11.36 20.12 11.18
N SER A 227 -11.29 19.48 12.35
CA SER A 227 -10.08 19.54 13.19
C SER A 227 -8.87 18.88 12.52
N THR A 228 -9.04 17.79 11.76
CA THR A 228 -7.94 17.12 11.05
C THR A 228 -7.41 17.94 9.88
N LEU A 229 -8.30 18.48 9.03
CA LEU A 229 -7.90 19.35 7.93
C LEU A 229 -7.15 20.59 8.45
N ILE A 230 -7.72 21.26 9.45
CA ILE A 230 -7.11 22.48 9.98
C ILE A 230 -5.81 22.16 10.74
N ARG A 231 -5.72 21.07 11.49
CA ARG A 231 -4.47 20.66 12.15
C ARG A 231 -3.36 20.35 11.14
N THR A 232 -3.69 19.76 9.99
CA THR A 232 -2.74 19.55 8.89
C THR A 232 -2.18 20.89 8.40
N ILE A 233 -3.06 21.87 8.14
CA ILE A 233 -2.66 23.21 7.72
C ILE A 233 -1.75 23.85 8.78
N HIS A 234 -2.17 23.86 10.05
CA HIS A 234 -1.37 24.43 11.14
C HIS A 234 -0.01 23.75 11.27
N SER A 235 0.03 22.43 11.19
CA SER A 235 1.27 21.65 11.27
C SER A 235 2.27 22.05 10.19
N ILE A 236 1.82 22.26 8.94
CA ILE A 236 2.68 22.75 7.85
C ILE A 236 3.27 24.12 8.18
N PHE A 237 2.46 25.09 8.63
CA PHE A 237 2.94 26.43 8.96
C PHE A 237 3.86 26.44 10.19
N ASN A 238 3.59 25.58 11.17
CA ASN A 238 4.35 25.50 12.42
C ASN A 238 5.73 24.84 12.24
N THR A 239 5.91 24.01 11.21
CA THR A 239 7.11 23.16 11.06
C THR A 239 7.88 23.39 9.76
N SER A 240 7.41 24.27 8.88
CA SER A 240 8.09 24.61 7.62
C SER A 240 8.78 25.97 7.69
N PRO A 241 10.04 26.10 7.22
CA PRO A 241 10.68 27.41 7.08
C PRO A 241 9.87 28.32 6.16
N LYS A 242 9.65 29.57 6.59
CA LYS A 242 8.70 30.50 5.94
C LYS A 242 9.10 30.81 4.50
N GLU A 243 10.39 30.86 4.23
CA GLU A 243 11.00 31.14 2.94
C GLU A 243 10.86 29.98 1.93
N LEU A 244 10.74 28.74 2.42
CA LEU A 244 10.59 27.55 1.58
C LEU A 244 9.12 27.25 1.24
N LEU A 245 8.18 27.72 2.05
CA LEU A 245 6.74 27.53 1.79
C LEU A 245 6.22 28.63 0.85
N ALA A 246 6.00 28.32 -0.43
CA ALA A 246 5.41 29.25 -1.40
C ALA A 246 3.91 29.46 -1.11
N GLU A 247 3.16 28.35 -1.00
CA GLU A 247 1.73 28.35 -0.65
C GLU A 247 1.32 27.00 -0.06
N VAL A 248 0.15 26.98 0.60
CA VAL A 248 -0.65 25.78 0.85
C VAL A 248 -1.88 25.85 -0.04
N LEU A 249 -1.96 24.96 -1.03
CA LEU A 249 -3.04 24.89 -1.99
C LEU A 249 -4.02 23.77 -1.62
N LEU A 250 -5.18 24.15 -1.13
CA LEU A 250 -6.26 23.21 -0.82
C LEU A 250 -7.08 22.95 -2.09
N VAL A 251 -7.34 21.69 -2.41
CA VAL A 251 -8.17 21.28 -3.54
C VAL A 251 -9.39 20.56 -2.98
N ASP A 252 -10.54 21.24 -2.97
CA ASP A 252 -11.84 20.69 -2.57
C ASP A 252 -12.38 19.83 -3.72
N ASP A 253 -12.30 18.51 -3.55
CA ASP A 253 -12.84 17.54 -4.50
C ASP A 253 -14.35 17.36 -4.31
N TYR A 254 -15.10 18.44 -4.47
CA TYR A 254 -16.55 18.46 -4.46
C TYR A 254 -17.16 17.96 -3.13
N SER A 255 -16.71 18.52 -2.00
CA SER A 255 -17.32 18.28 -0.69
C SER A 255 -18.69 18.95 -0.58
N ASP A 256 -19.56 18.45 0.29
CA ASP A 256 -20.88 19.03 0.62
C ASP A 256 -20.97 19.49 2.08
N LYS A 257 -20.08 19.02 2.97
CA LYS A 257 -20.11 19.40 4.39
C LYS A 257 -19.97 20.92 4.56
N VAL A 258 -20.92 21.52 5.30
CA VAL A 258 -21.07 22.98 5.45
C VAL A 258 -19.80 23.65 5.99
N HIS A 259 -19.07 22.99 6.91
CA HIS A 259 -17.84 23.54 7.49
C HIS A 259 -16.70 23.67 6.48
N LEU A 260 -16.74 22.95 5.35
CA LEU A 260 -15.73 23.01 4.29
C LEU A 260 -16.01 24.10 3.25
N LYS A 261 -17.12 24.84 3.41
CA LYS A 261 -17.53 25.92 2.51
C LYS A 261 -17.10 27.26 3.08
N LYS A 262 -18.05 28.17 3.31
CA LYS A 262 -17.79 29.53 3.78
C LYS A 262 -16.93 29.59 5.05
N LYS A 263 -17.16 28.70 6.02
CA LYS A 263 -16.37 28.65 7.27
C LYS A 263 -14.88 28.44 6.99
N LEU A 264 -14.54 27.53 6.06
CA LEU A 264 -13.15 27.30 5.65
C LEU A 264 -12.60 28.53 4.90
N ASP A 265 -13.36 29.07 3.96
CA ASP A 265 -12.96 30.26 3.18
C ASP A 265 -12.63 31.46 4.09
N ASP A 266 -13.39 31.65 5.16
CA ASP A 266 -13.18 32.73 6.12
C ASP A 266 -11.99 32.42 7.04
N TYR A 267 -11.84 31.17 7.50
CA TYR A 267 -10.75 30.78 8.40
C TYR A 267 -9.36 30.94 7.78
N ILE A 268 -9.20 30.54 6.51
CA ILE A 268 -7.89 30.57 5.85
C ILE A 268 -7.40 32.00 5.50
N ARG A 269 -8.27 33.01 5.63
CA ARG A 269 -7.92 34.43 5.46
C ARG A 269 -7.27 35.03 6.71
N ASP A 270 -7.21 34.30 7.81
CA ASP A 270 -6.56 34.77 9.04
C ASP A 270 -5.12 35.24 8.74
N PRO A 271 -4.73 36.46 9.21
CA PRO A 271 -3.41 37.01 8.95
C PRO A 271 -2.24 36.11 9.37
N ARG A 272 -2.45 35.16 10.30
CA ARG A 272 -1.41 34.20 10.70
C ARG A 272 -0.85 33.40 9.52
N PHE A 273 -1.66 33.18 8.49
CA PHE A 273 -1.25 32.43 7.30
C PHE A 273 -0.57 33.29 6.24
N SER A 274 -0.42 34.60 6.48
CA SER A 274 0.30 35.54 5.60
C SER A 274 -0.20 35.52 4.14
N GLY A 275 -1.49 35.23 3.92
CA GLY A 275 -2.07 35.10 2.57
C GLY A 275 -1.53 33.92 1.74
N LYS A 276 -0.85 32.95 2.37
CA LYS A 276 -0.24 31.81 1.67
C LYS A 276 -1.18 30.63 1.43
N ILE A 277 -2.46 30.72 1.81
CA ILE A 277 -3.43 29.65 1.57
C ILE A 277 -4.35 30.03 0.40
N ARG A 278 -4.51 29.10 -0.54
CA ARG A 278 -5.46 29.20 -1.66
C ARG A 278 -6.33 27.96 -1.72
N ILE A 279 -7.58 28.13 -2.15
CA ILE A 279 -8.52 27.02 -2.34
C ILE A 279 -8.94 26.95 -3.80
N VAL A 280 -8.86 25.76 -4.38
CA VAL A 280 -9.43 25.40 -5.67
C VAL A 280 -10.61 24.47 -5.40
N ARG A 281 -11.80 24.83 -5.88
CA ARG A 281 -13.00 24.01 -5.74
C ARG A 281 -13.36 23.34 -7.06
N ASN A 282 -13.34 22.02 -7.09
CA ASN A 282 -13.77 21.26 -8.27
C ASN A 282 -15.28 21.42 -8.47
N LYS A 283 -15.72 21.43 -9.73
CA LYS A 283 -17.14 21.57 -10.09
C LYS A 283 -17.91 20.25 -10.06
N LYS A 284 -17.19 19.14 -9.97
CA LYS A 284 -17.68 17.77 -9.83
C LYS A 284 -16.65 16.97 -9.04
N ARG A 285 -17.02 15.80 -8.53
CA ARG A 285 -16.08 14.88 -7.88
C ARG A 285 -15.15 14.26 -8.93
N GLU A 286 -13.92 14.74 -8.97
CA GLU A 286 -12.88 14.30 -9.91
C GLU A 286 -12.08 13.11 -9.36
N GLY A 287 -12.02 12.95 -8.04
CA GLY A 287 -11.16 11.98 -7.38
C GLY A 287 -9.83 12.55 -6.91
N LEU A 288 -9.14 11.79 -6.05
CA LEU A 288 -7.81 12.14 -5.53
C LEU A 288 -6.82 12.39 -6.68
N ILE A 289 -6.73 11.45 -7.62
CA ILE A 289 -5.70 11.43 -8.68
C ILE A 289 -5.80 12.68 -9.57
N ARG A 290 -7.00 12.95 -10.08
CA ARG A 290 -7.27 14.11 -10.94
C ARG A 290 -7.21 15.42 -10.16
N SER A 291 -7.66 15.44 -8.90
CA SER A 291 -7.55 16.62 -8.03
C SER A 291 -6.11 17.00 -7.73
N ARG A 292 -5.21 16.02 -7.53
CA ARG A 292 -3.76 16.29 -7.41
C ARG A 292 -3.21 16.92 -8.69
N THR A 293 -3.62 16.41 -9.86
CA THR A 293 -3.21 16.98 -11.15
C THR A 293 -3.76 18.41 -11.35
N ILE A 294 -5.00 18.68 -10.94
CA ILE A 294 -5.58 20.02 -10.94
C ILE A 294 -4.79 20.95 -10.01
N GLY A 295 -4.49 20.49 -8.80
CA GLY A 295 -3.66 21.21 -7.83
C GLY A 295 -2.27 21.54 -8.40
N ALA A 296 -1.58 20.54 -8.96
CA ALA A 296 -0.28 20.70 -9.60
C ALA A 296 -0.28 21.79 -10.70
N ARG A 297 -1.33 21.84 -11.52
CA ARG A 297 -1.47 22.86 -12.57
C ARG A 297 -1.67 24.27 -12.00
N LYS A 298 -2.32 24.38 -10.84
CA LYS A 298 -2.65 25.65 -10.17
C LYS A 298 -1.59 26.13 -9.17
N ALA A 299 -0.66 25.25 -8.80
CA ALA A 299 0.45 25.53 -7.90
C ALA A 299 1.48 26.48 -8.52
N ILE A 300 2.08 27.32 -7.67
CA ILE A 300 3.05 28.37 -8.05
C ILE A 300 4.49 28.07 -7.62
N GLY A 301 4.70 27.12 -6.71
CA GLY A 301 6.01 26.74 -6.19
C GLY A 301 6.84 25.96 -7.22
N GLN A 302 8.16 25.97 -7.02
CA GLN A 302 9.10 25.21 -7.85
C GLN A 302 8.95 23.70 -7.65
N VAL A 303 8.68 23.30 -6.40
CA VAL A 303 8.38 21.92 -6.00
C VAL A 303 6.88 21.78 -5.72
N LEU A 304 6.32 20.61 -6.04
CA LEU A 304 5.03 20.16 -5.54
C LEU A 304 5.28 19.27 -4.33
N THR A 305 4.59 19.52 -3.22
CA THR A 305 4.59 18.61 -2.07
C THR A 305 3.15 18.19 -1.78
N PHE A 306 2.81 16.95 -2.09
CA PHE A 306 1.48 16.41 -1.81
C PHE A 306 1.42 15.91 -0.36
N LEU A 307 0.37 16.29 0.35
CA LEU A 307 -0.01 15.75 1.65
C LEU A 307 -1.49 15.40 1.66
N ASP A 308 -1.86 14.35 2.39
CA ASP A 308 -3.25 14.05 2.66
C ASP A 308 -3.79 15.02 3.73
N ALA A 309 -5.11 15.16 3.79
CA ALA A 309 -5.79 16.18 4.60
C ALA A 309 -5.88 15.86 6.11
N HIS A 310 -5.21 14.80 6.55
CA HIS A 310 -5.20 14.31 7.92
C HIS A 310 -3.78 13.86 8.30
N CYS A 311 -2.85 14.82 8.15
CA CYS A 311 -1.42 14.64 8.38
C CYS A 311 -0.89 15.62 9.44
N GLU A 312 0.20 15.24 10.11
CA GLU A 312 0.93 16.13 11.02
C GLU A 312 2.43 16.00 10.76
N CYS A 313 3.05 17.09 10.34
CA CYS A 313 4.46 17.19 9.99
C CYS A 313 5.34 17.21 11.24
N GLY A 314 6.42 16.42 11.21
CA GLY A 314 7.45 16.45 12.24
C GLY A 314 8.38 17.67 12.16
N PRO A 315 9.25 17.87 13.16
CA PRO A 315 10.25 18.94 13.12
C PRO A 315 11.22 18.74 11.94
N ASN A 316 11.54 19.85 11.25
CA ASN A 316 12.48 19.87 10.12
C ASN A 316 12.10 18.87 8.99
N TRP A 317 10.82 18.63 8.75
CA TRP A 317 10.37 17.65 7.75
C TRP A 317 10.65 18.10 6.30
N LEU A 318 10.58 19.40 6.02
CA LEU A 318 10.56 19.91 4.65
C LEU A 318 11.96 20.05 4.01
N PRO A 319 12.98 20.66 4.66
CA PRO A 319 14.32 20.82 4.07
C PRO A 319 14.99 19.52 3.58
N PRO A 320 14.90 18.38 4.29
CA PRO A 320 15.47 17.12 3.82
C PRO A 320 14.87 16.64 2.48
N LEU A 321 13.58 16.89 2.24
CA LEU A 321 12.93 16.56 0.97
C LEU A 321 13.41 17.48 -0.15
N LEU A 322 13.39 18.78 0.09
CA LEU A 322 13.74 19.78 -0.92
C LEU A 322 15.22 19.69 -1.32
N ALA A 323 16.10 19.30 -0.40
CA ALA A 323 17.52 19.14 -0.68
C ALA A 323 17.80 18.04 -1.71
N GLU A 324 17.10 16.91 -1.66
CA GLU A 324 17.26 15.84 -2.65
C GLU A 324 16.81 16.28 -4.05
N ILE A 325 15.70 17.02 -4.14
CA ILE A 325 15.20 17.55 -5.42
C ILE A 325 16.13 18.66 -5.95
N ALA A 326 16.71 19.46 -5.05
CA ALA A 326 17.67 20.49 -5.43
C ALA A 326 18.95 19.91 -6.03
N VAL A 327 19.42 18.78 -5.50
CA VAL A 327 20.58 18.03 -6.05
C VAL A 327 20.23 17.40 -7.39
N ASP A 328 19.05 16.79 -7.50
CA ASP A 328 18.58 16.18 -8.74
C ASP A 328 17.07 16.38 -8.92
N ARG A 329 16.71 17.25 -9.87
CA ARG A 329 15.31 17.59 -10.17
C ARG A 329 14.48 16.39 -10.63
N SER A 330 15.13 15.33 -11.12
CA SER A 330 14.48 14.12 -11.62
C SER A 330 14.16 13.09 -10.52
N THR A 331 14.38 13.46 -9.25
CA THR A 331 14.09 12.63 -8.09
C THR A 331 12.73 12.97 -7.48
N ILE A 332 11.90 11.95 -7.27
CA ILE A 332 10.72 12.01 -6.39
C ILE A 332 11.13 11.56 -4.99
N VAL A 333 10.75 12.31 -3.96
CA VAL A 333 11.07 11.96 -2.58
C VAL A 333 9.83 11.78 -1.73
N CYS A 334 9.87 10.81 -0.83
CA CYS A 334 8.80 10.57 0.15
C CYS A 334 9.34 10.72 1.57
N PRO A 335 8.59 11.37 2.48
CA PRO A 335 8.91 11.33 3.91
C PRO A 335 8.72 9.91 4.45
N THR A 336 9.34 9.62 5.59
CA THR A 336 8.89 8.49 6.39
C THR A 336 7.51 8.80 6.95
N VAL A 337 6.54 7.96 6.62
CA VAL A 337 5.17 8.12 7.11
C VAL A 337 5.08 7.51 8.50
N ASP A 338 4.71 8.31 9.49
CA ASP A 338 4.41 7.86 10.85
C ASP A 338 2.92 7.55 11.00
N ALA A 339 2.56 6.75 11.99
CA ALA A 339 1.17 6.40 12.28
C ALA A 339 0.54 7.37 13.28
N ILE A 340 -0.62 7.93 12.93
CA ILE A 340 -1.52 8.57 13.88
C ILE A 340 -2.70 7.64 14.08
N SER A 341 -2.93 7.22 15.34
CA SER A 341 -4.04 6.32 15.67
C SER A 341 -5.39 6.94 15.33
N SER A 342 -6.25 6.21 14.62
CA SER A 342 -7.63 6.62 14.34
C SER A 342 -8.49 6.81 15.59
N ASP A 343 -8.11 6.19 16.71
CA ASP A 343 -8.94 6.14 17.91
C ASP A 343 -8.49 7.17 18.95
N THR A 344 -7.18 7.26 19.18
CA THR A 344 -6.60 8.06 20.26
C THR A 344 -5.77 9.24 19.77
N PHE A 345 -5.49 9.32 18.46
CA PHE A 345 -4.58 10.32 17.87
C PHE A 345 -3.15 10.30 18.44
N ALA A 346 -2.74 9.18 19.04
CA ALA A 346 -1.34 8.93 19.38
C ALA A 346 -0.48 8.95 18.12
N TYR A 347 0.63 9.68 18.15
CA TYR A 347 1.60 9.79 17.06
C TYR A 347 2.76 8.83 17.34
N THR A 348 2.93 7.81 16.50
CA THR A 348 3.92 6.74 16.70
C THR A 348 4.63 6.39 15.39
N SER A 349 5.81 5.79 15.49
CA SER A 349 6.44 5.13 14.34
C SER A 349 5.57 3.95 13.88
N GLN A 350 5.65 3.57 12.60
CA GLN A 350 5.04 2.33 12.10
C GLN A 350 5.67 1.06 12.72
N GLY A 351 6.83 1.17 13.37
CA GLY A 351 7.40 0.12 14.23
C GLY A 351 8.29 -0.92 13.55
N ASP A 352 8.40 -0.90 12.22
CA ASP A 352 9.17 -1.86 11.41
C ASP A 352 10.53 -1.32 10.92
N GLY A 353 10.94 -0.15 11.44
CA GLY A 353 12.20 0.49 11.09
C GLY A 353 12.18 1.11 9.70
N LEU A 354 13.32 1.10 9.01
CA LEU A 354 13.40 1.58 7.62
C LEU A 354 12.88 0.48 6.69
N CYS A 355 11.92 0.83 5.84
CA CYS A 355 11.40 -0.06 4.81
C CYS A 355 11.30 0.67 3.48
N ARG A 356 11.52 -0.07 2.40
CA ARG A 356 11.23 0.39 1.04
C ARG A 356 9.88 -0.16 0.58
N GLY A 357 9.20 0.61 -0.25
CA GLY A 357 7.91 0.24 -0.82
C GLY A 357 8.06 -0.91 -1.82
N ALA A 358 7.11 -1.83 -1.77
CA ALA A 358 7.04 -3.02 -2.59
C ALA A 358 5.58 -3.26 -3.03
N PHE A 359 5.33 -4.32 -3.79
CA PHE A 359 3.98 -4.72 -4.16
C PHE A 359 3.88 -6.24 -4.33
N ASP A 360 2.69 -6.78 -4.11
CA ASP A 360 2.34 -8.11 -4.60
C ASP A 360 1.66 -8.03 -5.98
N TRP A 361 1.40 -9.19 -6.58
CA TRP A 361 0.84 -9.28 -7.93
C TRP A 361 -0.65 -8.94 -8.00
N ASP A 362 -1.30 -8.73 -6.86
CA ASP A 362 -2.65 -8.16 -6.75
C ASP A 362 -2.63 -6.62 -6.72
N PHE A 363 -1.44 -6.01 -6.86
CA PHE A 363 -1.20 -4.57 -6.73
C PHE A 363 -1.54 -4.04 -5.33
N TRP A 364 -1.34 -4.84 -4.28
CA TRP A 364 -1.31 -4.30 -2.93
C TRP A 364 0.06 -3.71 -2.62
N TYR A 365 0.07 -2.51 -2.06
CA TYR A 365 1.29 -1.92 -1.53
C TYR A 365 1.83 -2.75 -0.37
N LYS A 366 3.12 -3.05 -0.42
CA LYS A 366 3.87 -3.79 0.60
C LYS A 366 5.07 -2.98 1.08
N ARG A 367 5.69 -3.44 2.16
CA ARG A 367 6.88 -2.82 2.73
C ARG A 367 7.90 -3.91 2.99
N ILE A 368 9.11 -3.74 2.45
CA ILE A 368 10.23 -4.65 2.66
C ILE A 368 11.25 -3.95 3.57
N PRO A 369 11.67 -4.57 4.69
CA PRO A 369 12.70 -4.01 5.56
C PRO A 369 14.01 -3.75 4.80
N VAL A 370 14.65 -2.60 5.08
CA VAL A 370 15.91 -2.19 4.44
C VAL A 370 17.12 -2.95 5.02
N LYS A 371 17.04 -3.37 6.30
CA LYS A 371 18.16 -3.97 7.03
C LYS A 371 18.84 -5.15 6.30
N PRO A 372 18.11 -6.13 5.72
CA PRO A 372 18.73 -7.23 4.98
C PRO A 372 19.49 -6.79 3.71
N TYR A 373 19.14 -5.63 3.15
CA TYR A 373 19.65 -5.14 1.86
C TYR A 373 20.59 -3.93 2.02
N TRP A 374 21.01 -3.61 3.25
CA TRP A 374 21.79 -2.43 3.60
C TRP A 374 23.02 -2.21 2.71
N HIS A 375 23.83 -3.26 2.52
CA HIS A 375 25.05 -3.19 1.72
C HIS A 375 24.75 -3.01 0.23
N ARG A 376 23.72 -3.71 -0.31
CA ARG A 376 23.33 -3.60 -1.72
C ARG A 376 22.78 -2.22 -2.06
N LEU A 377 22.11 -1.58 -1.09
CA LEU A 377 21.62 -0.21 -1.20
C LEU A 377 22.71 0.85 -0.99
N GLY A 378 23.95 0.45 -0.70
CA GLY A 378 25.08 1.37 -0.53
C GLY A 378 24.94 2.30 0.68
N LEU A 379 24.20 1.88 1.72
CA LEU A 379 23.93 2.74 2.86
C LEU A 379 25.12 2.83 3.80
N LYS A 380 25.43 4.05 4.23
CA LYS A 380 26.51 4.35 5.19
C LYS A 380 25.95 4.84 6.52
N GLN A 381 24.92 5.69 6.47
CA GLN A 381 24.27 6.29 7.63
C GLN A 381 22.82 5.79 7.75
N ARG A 382 22.28 5.79 8.97
CA ARG A 382 20.87 5.40 9.22
C ARG A 382 19.88 6.45 8.75
N SER A 383 20.33 7.69 8.72
CA SER A 383 19.53 8.86 8.39
C SER A 383 19.58 9.27 6.93
N GLN A 384 20.43 8.65 6.10
CA GLN A 384 20.57 9.04 4.70
C GLN A 384 19.36 8.59 3.84
N PRO A 385 18.98 9.35 2.81
CA PRO A 385 17.99 8.91 1.83
C PRO A 385 18.38 7.61 1.12
N TYR A 386 17.39 6.79 0.77
CA TYR A 386 17.61 5.50 0.10
C TYR A 386 16.56 5.23 -0.99
N PRO A 387 16.90 4.46 -2.04
CA PRO A 387 15.99 4.23 -3.15
C PRO A 387 14.86 3.27 -2.76
N SER A 388 13.64 3.62 -3.18
CA SER A 388 12.45 2.78 -3.02
C SER A 388 11.85 2.44 -4.39
N PRO A 389 11.52 1.17 -4.68
CA PRO A 389 10.93 0.78 -5.96
C PRO A 389 9.60 1.46 -6.22
N VAL A 390 8.73 1.47 -5.21
CA VAL A 390 7.42 2.11 -5.27
C VAL A 390 7.18 2.99 -4.05
N MET A 391 6.20 3.88 -4.14
CA MET A 391 5.75 4.71 -3.02
C MET A 391 4.32 4.34 -2.59
N ALA A 392 3.96 4.68 -1.35
CA ALA A 392 2.57 4.59 -0.89
C ALA A 392 1.66 5.61 -1.63
N GLY A 393 2.22 6.74 -2.07
CA GLY A 393 1.55 7.71 -2.94
C GLY A 393 0.79 8.82 -2.21
N GLY A 394 0.49 8.69 -0.92
CA GLY A 394 -0.16 9.74 -0.11
C GLY A 394 0.67 11.03 -0.01
N LEU A 395 1.93 10.87 0.40
CA LEU A 395 2.83 11.95 0.76
C LEU A 395 4.10 11.87 -0.08
N LEU A 396 4.36 12.89 -0.90
CA LEU A 396 5.57 12.98 -1.72
C LEU A 396 5.92 14.42 -2.07
N ALA A 397 7.17 14.65 -2.49
CA ALA A 397 7.61 15.89 -3.10
C ALA A 397 8.40 15.63 -4.38
N LEU A 398 8.26 16.52 -5.37
CA LEU A 398 8.94 16.44 -6.66
C LEU A 398 8.97 17.81 -7.36
N ASP A 399 9.95 18.02 -8.24
CA ASP A 399 10.00 19.23 -9.06
C ASP A 399 8.73 19.35 -9.93
N ARG A 400 8.12 20.54 -9.91
CA ARG A 400 6.84 20.79 -10.60
C ARG A 400 6.98 20.66 -12.11
N SER A 401 8.08 21.13 -12.69
CA SER A 401 8.30 21.05 -14.14
C SER A 401 8.52 19.61 -14.55
N TYR A 402 9.32 18.87 -13.76
CA TYR A 402 9.55 17.45 -13.97
C TYR A 402 8.26 16.62 -13.88
N PHE A 403 7.34 16.93 -12.95
CA PHE A 403 6.03 16.26 -12.91
C PHE A 403 5.27 16.38 -14.26
N PHE A 404 5.34 17.53 -14.93
CA PHE A 404 4.69 17.71 -16.24
C PHE A 404 5.50 17.16 -17.41
N GLU A 405 6.83 17.13 -17.31
CA GLU A 405 7.69 16.41 -18.26
C GLU A 405 7.40 14.90 -18.23
N LEU A 406 7.04 14.36 -17.06
CA LEU A 406 6.52 13.00 -16.90
C LEU A 406 5.08 12.81 -17.43
N GLY A 407 4.45 13.85 -18.00
CA GLY A 407 3.05 13.83 -18.42
C GLY A 407 2.04 13.86 -17.25
N GLY A 408 2.49 14.08 -16.02
CA GLY A 408 1.67 14.01 -14.81
C GLY A 408 1.20 12.59 -14.50
N TYR A 409 0.08 12.47 -13.77
CA TYR A 409 -0.64 11.19 -13.66
C TYR A 409 -1.42 10.90 -14.94
N ASP A 410 -1.57 9.61 -15.27
CA ASP A 410 -2.46 9.18 -16.34
C ASP A 410 -3.89 9.76 -16.13
N PRO A 411 -4.40 10.60 -17.05
CA PRO A 411 -5.73 11.22 -16.92
C PRO A 411 -6.88 10.20 -16.95
N GLY A 412 -6.65 9.00 -17.47
CA GLY A 412 -7.61 7.90 -17.46
C GLY A 412 -7.81 7.25 -16.09
N LEU A 413 -6.88 7.43 -15.15
CA LEU A 413 -7.04 6.94 -13.78
C LEU A 413 -8.14 7.72 -13.06
N GLN A 414 -9.02 6.99 -12.37
CA GLN A 414 -10.22 7.52 -11.73
C GLN A 414 -10.14 7.40 -10.21
N ILE A 415 -10.65 8.40 -9.48
CA ILE A 415 -10.80 8.40 -8.02
C ILE A 415 -9.51 8.13 -7.24
N TRP A 416 -9.14 6.87 -7.05
CA TRP A 416 -8.04 6.41 -6.20
C TRP A 416 -7.57 5.03 -6.67
N GLY A 417 -6.29 4.72 -6.44
CA GLY A 417 -5.70 3.42 -6.64
C GLY A 417 -4.91 3.36 -7.95
N GLY A 418 -3.70 2.82 -7.88
CA GLY A 418 -2.83 2.58 -9.03
C GLY A 418 -1.92 3.75 -9.38
N GLU A 419 -2.29 5.00 -9.03
CA GLU A 419 -1.50 6.18 -9.37
C GLU A 419 -0.10 6.18 -8.72
N ASN A 420 0.00 5.58 -7.54
CA ASN A 420 1.24 5.43 -6.81
C ASN A 420 2.21 4.48 -7.54
N PHE A 421 1.70 3.39 -8.12
CA PHE A 421 2.48 2.47 -8.95
C PHE A 421 2.83 3.07 -10.30
N GLU A 422 1.86 3.71 -10.96
CA GLU A 422 2.02 4.35 -12.26
C GLU A 422 3.19 5.34 -12.27
N ILE A 423 3.22 6.28 -11.32
CA ILE A 423 4.28 7.28 -11.25
C ILE A 423 5.61 6.70 -10.77
N SER A 424 5.59 5.64 -9.94
CA SER A 424 6.79 4.93 -9.51
C SER A 424 7.46 4.20 -10.67
N PHE A 425 6.71 3.45 -11.48
CA PHE A 425 7.25 2.79 -12.66
C PHE A 425 7.74 3.80 -13.67
N LYS A 426 6.94 4.85 -13.91
CA LYS A 426 7.31 5.94 -14.80
C LYS A 426 8.64 6.59 -14.39
N VAL A 427 8.79 7.07 -13.15
CA VAL A 427 10.00 7.79 -12.76
C VAL A 427 11.25 6.93 -12.92
N TRP A 428 11.20 5.65 -12.52
CA TRP A 428 12.35 4.76 -12.65
C TRP A 428 12.66 4.39 -14.09
N MET A 429 11.64 4.03 -14.87
CA MET A 429 11.82 3.50 -16.22
C MET A 429 12.11 4.60 -17.26
N CYS A 430 11.80 5.85 -16.93
CA CYS A 430 12.10 7.03 -17.75
C CYS A 430 13.35 7.80 -17.26
N GLY A 431 14.14 7.22 -16.36
CA GLY A 431 15.50 7.70 -16.04
C GLY A 431 15.62 8.64 -14.83
N GLY A 432 14.55 8.88 -14.09
CA GLY A 432 14.61 9.55 -12.79
C GLY A 432 14.85 8.58 -11.63
N SER A 433 14.58 9.04 -10.41
CA SER A 433 14.68 8.19 -9.22
C SER A 433 13.58 8.44 -8.19
N LEU A 434 13.40 7.48 -7.28
CA LEU A 434 12.45 7.58 -6.17
C LEU A 434 13.16 7.23 -4.86
N LYS A 435 13.16 8.15 -3.89
CA LYS A 435 13.83 7.96 -2.60
C LYS A 435 12.90 8.14 -1.42
N PHE A 436 13.12 7.37 -0.36
CA PHE A 436 12.57 7.65 0.96
C PHE A 436 13.61 8.39 1.78
N VAL A 437 13.16 9.41 2.53
CA VAL A 437 14.03 10.34 3.28
C VAL A 437 13.79 10.18 4.79
N PRO A 438 14.63 9.42 5.52
CA PRO A 438 14.42 9.11 6.96
C PRO A 438 14.25 10.32 7.87
N CYS A 439 14.95 11.41 7.57
CA CYS A 439 14.92 12.63 8.38
C CYS A 439 13.70 13.52 8.12
N SER A 440 12.96 13.26 7.05
CA SER A 440 11.64 13.84 6.85
C SER A 440 10.60 12.88 7.39
N ARG A 441 9.80 13.33 8.37
CA ARG A 441 8.75 12.49 8.96
C ARG A 441 7.43 13.23 8.99
N VAL A 442 6.37 12.54 8.60
CA VAL A 442 5.00 13.07 8.61
C VAL A 442 4.05 11.98 9.09
N GLY A 443 3.30 12.26 10.14
CA GLY A 443 2.26 11.38 10.64
C GLY A 443 1.03 11.43 9.76
N HIS A 444 0.39 10.28 9.59
CA HIS A 444 -0.84 10.12 8.81
C HIS A 444 -1.88 9.34 9.62
N VAL A 445 -3.13 9.81 9.62
CA VAL A 445 -4.24 9.09 10.29
C VAL A 445 -4.63 7.87 9.47
N TYR A 446 -4.33 6.68 9.96
CA TYR A 446 -4.73 5.43 9.32
C TYR A 446 -6.19 5.11 9.65
N ARG A 447 -7.09 5.33 8.67
CA ARG A 447 -8.51 5.01 8.82
C ARG A 447 -8.71 3.50 8.91
N LYS A 448 -9.70 3.07 9.68
CA LYS A 448 -10.15 1.66 9.70
C LYS A 448 -11.11 1.34 8.56
N GLN A 449 -11.77 2.36 8.02
CA GLN A 449 -12.71 2.25 6.91
C GLN A 449 -12.68 3.53 6.07
N VAL A 450 -12.86 3.39 4.75
CA VAL A 450 -13.04 4.53 3.85
C VAL A 450 -14.51 4.95 3.86
N PRO A 451 -14.85 6.20 4.24
CA PRO A 451 -16.25 6.64 4.42
C PRO A 451 -16.89 7.19 3.12
N TYR A 452 -16.29 6.92 1.95
CA TYR A 452 -16.75 7.48 0.67
C TYR A 452 -17.11 6.38 -0.31
N SER A 453 -18.17 6.60 -1.09
CA SER A 453 -18.56 5.70 -2.18
C SER A 453 -17.67 5.87 -3.40
N TYR A 454 -17.53 4.80 -4.16
CA TYR A 454 -16.91 4.82 -5.49
C TYR A 454 -18.02 4.85 -6.55
N PRO A 455 -17.89 5.69 -7.59
CA PRO A 455 -18.78 5.61 -8.74
C PRO A 455 -18.53 4.31 -9.51
N SER A 456 -19.43 3.98 -10.44
CA SER A 456 -19.13 2.95 -11.45
C SER A 456 -17.89 3.34 -12.26
N SER A 457 -17.06 2.35 -12.59
CA SER A 457 -15.89 2.53 -13.46
C SER A 457 -16.26 2.83 -14.92
N GLY A 458 -17.51 2.55 -15.30
CA GLY A 458 -17.98 2.55 -16.68
C GLY A 458 -17.74 1.22 -17.42
N VAL A 459 -17.19 0.20 -16.75
CA VAL A 459 -16.95 -1.14 -17.30
C VAL A 459 -17.64 -2.18 -16.41
N GLU A 460 -18.49 -3.00 -17.01
CA GLU A 460 -19.28 -4.02 -16.31
C GLU A 460 -18.39 -5.09 -15.66
N GLY A 461 -18.64 -5.35 -14.37
CA GLY A 461 -17.87 -6.28 -13.55
C GLY A 461 -16.46 -5.81 -13.16
N VAL A 462 -16.11 -4.53 -13.37
CA VAL A 462 -14.77 -4.00 -13.05
C VAL A 462 -14.89 -2.82 -12.09
N SER A 463 -14.24 -2.91 -10.93
CA SER A 463 -14.20 -1.80 -9.97
C SER A 463 -13.36 -0.63 -10.51
N VAL A 464 -13.54 0.58 -9.96
CA VAL A 464 -12.71 1.74 -10.32
C VAL A 464 -11.23 1.48 -10.09
N VAL A 465 -10.89 0.80 -8.98
CA VAL A 465 -9.51 0.48 -8.61
C VAL A 465 -8.93 -0.56 -9.57
N ASP A 466 -9.69 -1.61 -9.90
CA ASP A 466 -9.25 -2.63 -10.85
C ASP A 466 -9.07 -2.07 -12.26
N LEU A 467 -9.96 -1.16 -12.70
CA LEU A 467 -9.79 -0.45 -13.97
C LEU A 467 -8.46 0.32 -14.01
N ASN A 468 -8.14 1.04 -12.93
CA ASN A 468 -6.87 1.74 -12.81
C ASN A 468 -5.68 0.78 -12.83
N TYR A 469 -5.76 -0.33 -12.09
CA TYR A 469 -4.71 -1.36 -12.08
C TYR A 469 -4.49 -1.98 -13.45
N MET A 470 -5.56 -2.28 -14.21
CA MET A 470 -5.46 -2.77 -15.58
C MET A 470 -4.74 -1.76 -16.49
N ARG A 471 -5.05 -0.46 -16.36
CA ARG A 471 -4.35 0.58 -17.14
C ARG A 471 -2.86 0.62 -16.82
N VAL A 472 -2.50 0.54 -15.54
CA VAL A 472 -1.10 0.50 -15.12
C VAL A 472 -0.43 -0.78 -15.61
N ALA A 473 -1.10 -1.92 -15.50
CA ALA A 473 -0.60 -3.23 -15.93
C ALA A 473 -0.30 -3.25 -17.43
N GLU A 474 -1.26 -2.83 -18.25
CA GLU A 474 -1.15 -2.80 -19.71
C GLU A 474 -0.10 -1.82 -20.21
N VAL A 475 0.06 -0.67 -19.56
CA VAL A 475 1.04 0.32 -19.97
C VAL A 475 2.44 -0.03 -19.49
N TRP A 476 2.64 -0.52 -18.27
CA TRP A 476 3.96 -0.51 -17.62
C TRP A 476 4.60 -1.88 -17.38
N LEU A 477 3.83 -2.97 -17.22
CA LEU A 477 4.38 -4.24 -16.73
C LEU A 477 5.03 -5.14 -17.80
N ASP A 478 4.96 -4.79 -19.08
CA ASP A 478 5.43 -5.66 -20.17
C ASP A 478 4.88 -7.10 -20.03
N GLU A 479 5.73 -8.13 -20.13
CA GLU A 479 5.37 -9.54 -19.96
C GLU A 479 4.90 -9.89 -18.53
N TYR A 480 5.17 -9.05 -17.53
CA TYR A 480 4.77 -9.31 -16.15
C TYR A 480 3.28 -9.05 -15.90
N LYS A 481 2.56 -8.43 -16.85
CA LYS A 481 1.10 -8.27 -16.74
C LYS A 481 0.37 -9.62 -16.63
N ASP A 482 0.94 -10.69 -17.20
CA ASP A 482 0.44 -12.06 -17.04
C ASP A 482 0.35 -12.46 -15.56
N SER A 483 1.27 -11.96 -14.72
CA SER A 483 1.27 -12.25 -13.27
C SER A 483 0.13 -11.55 -12.55
N PHE A 484 -0.20 -10.31 -12.96
CA PHE A 484 -1.37 -9.57 -12.46
C PHE A 484 -2.68 -10.26 -12.85
N TYR A 485 -2.84 -10.60 -14.13
CA TYR A 485 -4.05 -11.30 -14.59
C TYR A 485 -4.16 -12.72 -14.03
N ALA A 486 -3.03 -13.38 -13.70
CA ALA A 486 -3.08 -14.68 -13.01
C ALA A 486 -3.63 -14.59 -11.57
N THR A 487 -3.53 -13.45 -10.88
CA THR A 487 -4.20 -13.28 -9.58
C THR A 487 -5.63 -12.77 -9.72
N LYS A 488 -5.90 -11.97 -10.76
CA LYS A 488 -7.22 -11.37 -11.06
C LYS A 488 -7.74 -11.81 -12.43
N PRO A 489 -8.05 -13.10 -12.61
CA PRO A 489 -8.37 -13.63 -13.94
C PRO A 489 -9.71 -13.13 -14.51
N LEU A 490 -10.61 -12.64 -13.64
CA LEU A 490 -11.85 -11.95 -14.05
C LEU A 490 -11.62 -10.67 -14.86
N LEU A 491 -10.44 -10.07 -14.74
CA LEU A 491 -10.08 -8.84 -15.45
C LEU A 491 -9.44 -9.12 -16.82
N GLU A 492 -9.05 -10.37 -17.09
CA GLU A 492 -8.39 -10.73 -18.34
C GLU A 492 -9.34 -10.53 -19.53
N GLY A 493 -8.90 -9.77 -20.54
CA GLY A 493 -9.70 -9.47 -21.74
C GLY A 493 -10.75 -8.36 -21.56
N LYS A 494 -11.00 -7.86 -20.34
CA LYS A 494 -11.88 -6.70 -20.10
C LYS A 494 -11.24 -5.41 -20.65
N PRO A 495 -12.03 -4.44 -21.13
CA PRO A 495 -11.48 -3.18 -21.66
C PRO A 495 -10.94 -2.28 -20.53
N CYS A 496 -9.72 -1.75 -20.67
CA CYS A 496 -9.12 -0.79 -19.74
C CYS A 496 -9.24 0.69 -20.18
N GLY A 497 -10.09 0.95 -21.19
CA GLY A 497 -10.23 2.26 -21.82
C GLY A 497 -9.07 2.59 -22.77
N ASN A 498 -9.04 3.84 -23.27
CA ASN A 498 -7.97 4.28 -24.18
C ASN A 498 -6.67 4.53 -23.40
N ILE A 499 -5.59 3.85 -23.80
CA ILE A 499 -4.24 3.98 -23.24
C ILE A 499 -3.20 4.41 -24.31
N SER A 500 -3.63 4.80 -25.51
CA SER A 500 -2.70 5.05 -26.64
C SER A 500 -1.69 6.15 -26.34
N GLU A 501 -2.09 7.24 -25.66
CA GLU A 501 -1.18 8.33 -25.30
C GLU A 501 -0.12 7.88 -24.27
N GLN A 502 -0.52 7.02 -23.32
CA GLN A 502 0.32 6.49 -22.25
C GLN A 502 1.34 5.50 -22.82
N VAL A 503 0.90 4.63 -23.73
CA VAL A 503 1.77 3.69 -24.45
C VAL A 503 2.77 4.44 -25.33
N GLU A 504 2.32 5.45 -26.07
CA GLU A 504 3.21 6.26 -26.93
C GLU A 504 4.22 7.06 -26.09
N TYR A 505 3.75 7.68 -24.99
CA TYR A 505 4.64 8.36 -24.04
C TYR A 505 5.73 7.40 -23.51
N ARG A 506 5.35 6.19 -23.07
CA ARG A 506 6.30 5.20 -22.56
C ARG A 506 7.33 4.84 -23.63
N LYS A 507 6.87 4.55 -24.85
CA LYS A 507 7.74 4.18 -25.98
C LYS A 507 8.76 5.28 -26.32
N GLN A 508 8.35 6.55 -26.27
CA GLN A 508 9.21 7.68 -26.63
C GLN A 508 10.20 8.07 -25.52
N ASN A 509 9.80 7.95 -24.24
CA ASN A 509 10.50 8.60 -23.14
C ASN A 509 11.14 7.62 -22.15
N CYS A 510 10.77 6.33 -22.19
CA CYS A 510 11.09 5.38 -21.12
C CYS A 510 11.83 4.16 -21.68
N PRO A 511 13.18 4.24 -21.81
CA PRO A 511 13.97 3.22 -22.49
C PRO A 511 14.16 1.94 -21.68
N LYS A 512 13.79 1.92 -20.40
CA LYS A 512 13.97 0.75 -19.53
C LYS A 512 12.71 -0.10 -19.52
N SER A 513 12.88 -1.42 -19.60
CA SER A 513 11.79 -2.39 -19.48
C SER A 513 11.38 -2.60 -18.01
N PHE A 514 10.22 -3.20 -17.81
CA PHE A 514 9.78 -3.61 -16.49
C PHE A 514 10.68 -4.70 -15.90
N LYS A 515 11.23 -5.59 -16.75
CA LYS A 515 12.25 -6.55 -16.35
C LYS A 515 13.48 -5.87 -15.71
N TRP A 516 14.00 -4.81 -16.35
CA TRP A 516 15.10 -4.02 -15.78
C TRP A 516 14.69 -3.42 -14.43
N PHE A 517 13.48 -2.89 -14.31
CA PHE A 517 12.98 -2.36 -13.04
C PHE A 517 12.96 -3.43 -11.94
N MET A 518 12.50 -4.65 -12.25
CA MET A 518 12.47 -5.76 -11.30
C MET A 518 13.87 -6.26 -10.91
N GLU A 519 14.83 -6.28 -11.82
CA GLU A 519 16.18 -6.80 -11.57
C GLU A 519 17.08 -5.79 -10.86
N GLU A 520 16.98 -4.50 -11.22
CA GLU A 520 17.88 -3.45 -10.71
C GLU A 520 17.30 -2.67 -9.54
N ILE A 521 16.01 -2.32 -9.59
CA ILE A 521 15.38 -1.43 -8.61
C ILE A 521 14.63 -2.24 -7.54
N ALA A 522 13.75 -3.13 -7.98
CA ALA A 522 12.88 -3.97 -7.14
C ALA A 522 13.42 -5.39 -6.95
N PHE A 523 14.75 -5.52 -6.84
CA PHE A 523 15.45 -6.81 -6.77
C PHE A 523 15.02 -7.73 -5.61
N ASP A 524 14.48 -7.14 -4.55
CA ASP A 524 13.95 -7.80 -3.35
C ASP A 524 12.47 -8.18 -3.49
N ASN A 525 11.74 -7.51 -4.38
CA ASN A 525 10.30 -7.72 -4.57
C ASN A 525 9.99 -9.14 -5.09
N LEU A 526 10.79 -9.68 -6.01
CA LEU A 526 10.60 -11.06 -6.51
C LEU A 526 10.90 -12.13 -5.45
N GLN A 527 11.75 -11.80 -4.48
CA GLN A 527 12.09 -12.71 -3.39
C GLN A 527 10.97 -12.75 -2.34
N GLU A 528 10.48 -11.59 -1.93
CA GLU A 528 9.44 -11.48 -0.90
C GLU A 528 8.03 -11.76 -1.46
N TYR A 529 7.78 -11.39 -2.71
CA TYR A 529 6.49 -11.52 -3.40
C TYR A 529 6.69 -12.14 -4.79
N PRO A 530 6.95 -13.46 -4.87
CA PRO A 530 7.22 -14.13 -6.13
C PRO A 530 5.99 -14.15 -7.05
N PRO A 531 6.18 -14.10 -8.39
CA PRO A 531 5.08 -14.24 -9.35
C PRO A 531 4.23 -15.49 -9.09
N PRO A 532 2.89 -15.39 -9.19
CA PRO A 532 2.02 -16.53 -9.12
C PRO A 532 2.30 -17.49 -10.28
N ALA A 533 2.03 -18.78 -10.07
CA ALA A 533 1.97 -19.71 -11.18
C ALA A 533 0.75 -19.40 -12.07
N LYS A 534 0.86 -19.69 -13.37
CA LYS A 534 -0.24 -19.55 -14.32
C LYS A 534 -1.44 -20.40 -13.88
N ASN A 535 -2.65 -19.90 -14.12
CA ASN A 535 -3.87 -20.67 -13.84
C ASN A 535 -4.09 -21.72 -14.93
N LYS A 536 -4.38 -22.97 -14.54
CA LYS A 536 -4.91 -24.01 -15.44
C LYS A 536 -6.40 -23.77 -15.70
N ILE A 537 -7.13 -23.54 -14.61
CA ILE A 537 -8.57 -23.26 -14.60
C ILE A 537 -8.90 -22.34 -13.44
N TRP A 538 -9.95 -21.55 -13.59
CA TRP A 538 -10.45 -20.65 -12.58
C TRP A 538 -11.95 -20.41 -12.80
N GLY A 539 -12.64 -19.93 -11.78
CA GLY A 539 -14.06 -19.61 -11.82
C GLY A 539 -14.75 -19.97 -10.51
N GLU A 540 -16.08 -19.90 -10.53
CA GLU A 540 -16.91 -20.49 -9.48
C GLU A 540 -16.89 -22.00 -9.60
N ILE A 541 -16.83 -22.69 -8.47
CA ILE A 541 -16.89 -24.14 -8.42
C ILE A 541 -18.31 -24.52 -8.01
N ARG A 542 -19.15 -24.85 -9.00
CA ARG A 542 -20.56 -25.23 -8.81
C ARG A 542 -20.69 -26.73 -8.66
N SER A 543 -21.53 -27.18 -7.74
CA SER A 543 -21.92 -28.58 -7.70
C SER A 543 -22.75 -28.94 -8.94
N VAL A 544 -22.66 -30.19 -9.38
CA VAL A 544 -23.46 -30.69 -10.52
C VAL A 544 -24.90 -31.05 -10.10
N ASP A 545 -25.13 -31.32 -8.82
CA ASP A 545 -26.43 -31.74 -8.27
C ASP A 545 -27.30 -30.63 -7.67
N SER A 546 -26.76 -29.42 -7.58
CA SER A 546 -27.40 -28.32 -6.88
C SER A 546 -26.97 -26.97 -7.44
N GLU A 547 -27.72 -25.92 -7.13
CA GLU A 547 -27.39 -24.53 -7.46
C GLU A 547 -26.40 -23.92 -6.44
N LEU A 548 -25.63 -24.77 -5.76
CA LEU A 548 -24.68 -24.38 -4.72
C LEU A 548 -23.25 -24.32 -5.27
N CYS A 549 -22.51 -23.34 -4.77
CA CYS A 549 -21.13 -23.05 -5.07
C CYS A 549 -20.27 -23.33 -3.84
N LEU A 550 -19.01 -23.72 -4.06
CA LEU A 550 -18.01 -23.61 -3.00
C LEU A 550 -17.89 -22.16 -2.56
N ASP A 551 -17.85 -21.95 -1.25
CA ASP A 551 -17.70 -20.64 -0.63
C ASP A 551 -16.69 -20.74 0.51
N THR A 552 -15.78 -19.77 0.57
CA THR A 552 -14.80 -19.69 1.66
C THR A 552 -15.43 -19.28 2.99
N ASN A 553 -16.68 -18.81 3.02
CA ASN A 553 -17.34 -18.22 4.19
C ASN A 553 -16.51 -17.11 4.85
N GLY A 554 -15.77 -16.35 4.04
CA GLY A 554 -14.83 -15.33 4.52
C GLY A 554 -13.60 -15.92 5.21
N ALA A 555 -13.19 -17.15 4.87
CA ALA A 555 -12.03 -17.84 5.44
C ALA A 555 -10.76 -17.00 5.51
N GLN A 556 -10.58 -16.08 4.57
CA GLN A 556 -9.45 -15.17 4.52
C GLN A 556 -9.34 -14.26 5.77
N ASN A 557 -10.45 -13.99 6.46
CA ASN A 557 -10.49 -13.15 7.65
C ASN A 557 -10.05 -13.89 8.93
N ASP A 558 -10.31 -15.20 9.01
CA ASP A 558 -9.85 -16.07 10.10
C ASP A 558 -9.49 -17.46 9.53
N PRO A 559 -8.33 -17.59 8.87
CA PRO A 559 -7.93 -18.84 8.20
C PRO A 559 -7.72 -20.00 9.19
N THR A 560 -7.58 -19.72 10.48
CA THR A 560 -7.38 -20.73 11.52
C THR A 560 -8.66 -21.43 11.96
N HIS A 561 -9.81 -20.74 11.86
CA HIS A 561 -11.13 -21.28 12.23
C HIS A 561 -12.07 -21.41 11.04
N ALA A 562 -11.62 -20.97 9.86
CA ALA A 562 -12.36 -21.04 8.62
C ALA A 562 -12.79 -22.47 8.25
N THR A 563 -14.05 -22.60 7.87
CA THR A 563 -14.60 -23.80 7.24
C THR A 563 -15.20 -23.44 5.90
N MET A 564 -14.71 -24.10 4.84
CA MET A 564 -15.33 -24.01 3.53
C MET A 564 -16.73 -24.64 3.58
N GLY A 565 -17.67 -24.03 2.86
CA GLY A 565 -19.03 -24.51 2.76
C GLY A 565 -19.56 -24.50 1.34
N MET A 566 -20.77 -25.02 1.19
CA MET A 566 -21.60 -24.88 0.00
C MET A 566 -22.64 -23.79 0.25
N GLU A 567 -22.64 -22.73 -0.55
CA GLU A 567 -23.59 -21.61 -0.46
C GLU A 567 -24.25 -21.34 -1.81
N GLY A 568 -25.32 -20.54 -1.84
CA GLY A 568 -25.97 -20.17 -3.10
C GLY A 568 -25.00 -19.50 -4.06
N CYS A 569 -24.94 -19.98 -5.31
CA CYS A 569 -24.10 -19.36 -6.33
C CYS A 569 -24.57 -17.93 -6.63
N HIS A 570 -23.67 -16.96 -6.49
CA HIS A 570 -24.04 -15.55 -6.63
C HIS A 570 -23.40 -14.82 -7.82
N GLY A 571 -22.44 -15.42 -8.52
CA GLY A 571 -21.88 -14.82 -9.73
C GLY A 571 -20.97 -13.63 -9.46
N MET A 572 -20.55 -13.35 -8.22
CA MET A 572 -19.87 -12.08 -7.86
C MET A 572 -18.37 -12.24 -7.61
N GLY A 573 -17.82 -13.45 -7.80
CA GLY A 573 -16.44 -13.74 -7.45
C GLY A 573 -16.24 -13.75 -5.94
N GLY A 574 -15.25 -13.00 -5.41
CA GLY A 574 -15.04 -12.90 -3.97
C GLY A 574 -14.75 -14.25 -3.32
N ASN A 575 -15.54 -14.58 -2.29
CA ASN A 575 -15.47 -15.84 -1.56
C ASN A 575 -15.79 -17.09 -2.40
N GLN A 576 -16.41 -16.92 -3.58
CA GLN A 576 -16.75 -18.03 -4.48
C GLN A 576 -15.80 -18.14 -5.68
N LEU A 577 -14.73 -17.34 -5.74
CA LEU A 577 -13.75 -17.39 -6.82
C LEU A 577 -12.56 -18.29 -6.46
N PHE A 578 -12.31 -19.30 -7.28
CA PHE A 578 -11.21 -20.25 -7.10
C PHE A 578 -10.35 -20.34 -8.36
N ARG A 579 -9.07 -20.69 -8.17
CA ARG A 579 -8.15 -20.98 -9.28
C ARG A 579 -7.25 -22.16 -8.97
N ILE A 580 -7.15 -23.11 -9.90
CA ILE A 580 -6.15 -24.17 -9.85
C ILE A 580 -4.99 -23.77 -10.75
N ASN A 581 -3.79 -23.66 -10.18
CA ASN A 581 -2.61 -23.21 -10.92
C ASN A 581 -1.75 -24.38 -11.45
N THR A 582 -0.74 -24.08 -12.27
CA THR A 582 0.15 -25.09 -12.87
C THR A 582 1.04 -25.81 -11.86
N ARG A 583 1.11 -25.34 -10.61
CA ARG A 583 1.76 -26.04 -9.48
C ARG A 583 0.79 -26.99 -8.74
N GLY A 584 -0.44 -27.14 -9.21
CA GLY A 584 -1.48 -27.95 -8.57
C GLY A 584 -2.01 -27.34 -7.28
N GLN A 585 -1.94 -26.02 -7.12
CA GLN A 585 -2.48 -25.35 -5.93
C GLN A 585 -3.90 -24.85 -6.25
N LEU A 586 -4.85 -25.15 -5.36
CA LEU A 586 -6.19 -24.57 -5.39
C LEU A 586 -6.19 -23.32 -4.53
N VAL A 587 -6.14 -22.17 -5.20
CA VAL A 587 -5.92 -20.85 -4.62
C VAL A 587 -7.24 -20.08 -4.50
N VAL A 588 -7.38 -19.34 -3.41
CA VAL A 588 -8.48 -18.41 -3.12
C VAL A 588 -7.92 -16.98 -3.01
N GLU A 589 -8.77 -16.00 -2.70
CA GLU A 589 -8.35 -14.61 -2.51
C GLU A 589 -7.21 -14.46 -1.46
N ASP A 590 -6.50 -13.32 -1.53
CA ASP A 590 -5.37 -12.96 -0.66
C ASP A 590 -4.19 -13.96 -0.65
N GLY A 591 -4.05 -14.77 -1.69
CA GLY A 591 -2.93 -15.72 -1.84
C GLY A 591 -2.97 -16.86 -0.83
N PHE A 592 -4.16 -17.22 -0.35
CA PHE A 592 -4.38 -18.44 0.43
C PHE A 592 -4.66 -19.63 -0.48
N CYS A 593 -4.22 -20.80 -0.05
CA CYS A 593 -4.41 -22.07 -0.73
C CYS A 593 -5.22 -23.01 0.15
N LEU A 594 -6.05 -23.82 -0.49
CA LEU A 594 -6.76 -24.92 0.15
C LEU A 594 -5.86 -26.15 0.21
N TYR A 595 -5.70 -26.72 1.40
CA TYR A 595 -4.93 -27.94 1.63
C TYR A 595 -5.80 -29.01 2.28
N ALA A 596 -5.63 -30.26 1.85
CA ALA A 596 -6.22 -31.40 2.54
C ALA A 596 -5.29 -31.91 3.63
N ARG A 597 -5.77 -31.98 4.87
CA ARG A 597 -4.96 -32.48 5.99
C ARG A 597 -4.64 -33.97 5.79
N PRO A 598 -3.39 -34.41 5.98
CA PRO A 598 -3.01 -35.82 5.84
C PRO A 598 -3.87 -36.74 6.70
N ASN A 599 -4.29 -37.88 6.13
CA ASN A 599 -5.09 -38.92 6.80
C ASN A 599 -6.41 -38.48 7.44
N THR A 600 -6.96 -37.33 7.03
CA THR A 600 -8.28 -36.85 7.45
C THR A 600 -9.09 -36.38 6.26
N GLU A 601 -10.38 -36.16 6.46
CA GLU A 601 -11.29 -35.57 5.47
C GLU A 601 -11.31 -34.04 5.52
N LYS A 602 -10.56 -33.44 6.46
CA LYS A 602 -10.60 -32.01 6.72
C LYS A 602 -9.74 -31.21 5.75
N LEU A 603 -10.30 -30.08 5.33
CA LEU A 603 -9.62 -29.04 4.56
C LEU A 603 -9.12 -27.94 5.51
N ILE A 604 -8.03 -27.28 5.13
CA ILE A 604 -7.47 -26.12 5.84
C ILE A 604 -7.04 -25.06 4.84
N PHE A 605 -7.13 -23.79 5.25
CA PHE A 605 -6.57 -22.66 4.52
C PHE A 605 -5.20 -22.30 5.09
N ALA A 606 -4.23 -22.09 4.21
CA ALA A 606 -2.92 -21.55 4.60
C ALA A 606 -2.35 -20.70 3.47
N LYS A 607 -1.41 -19.80 3.78
CA LYS A 607 -0.72 -19.03 2.74
C LYS A 607 -0.06 -19.97 1.73
N CYS A 608 -0.23 -19.70 0.45
CA CYS A 608 0.37 -20.48 -0.61
C CYS A 608 1.90 -20.42 -0.49
N THR A 609 2.55 -21.49 -0.09
CA THR A 609 4.02 -21.55 -0.04
C THR A 609 4.58 -22.02 -1.38
N ALA A 610 5.68 -21.41 -1.81
CA ALA A 610 6.55 -21.97 -2.86
C ALA A 610 7.41 -23.13 -2.32
N GLU A 611 7.56 -23.23 -1.00
CA GLU A 611 8.31 -24.30 -0.35
C GLU A 611 7.61 -25.65 -0.43
N LYS A 612 8.29 -26.61 -1.06
CA LYS A 612 8.86 -27.79 -0.37
C LYS A 612 7.92 -28.51 0.59
N SER A 613 7.82 -27.96 1.79
CA SER A 613 7.30 -28.60 3.01
C SER A 613 5.81 -28.95 2.94
N PHE A 614 4.98 -28.13 2.27
CA PHE A 614 3.59 -28.48 1.93
C PHE A 614 3.43 -29.06 0.52
N THR A 615 4.47 -28.95 -0.32
CA THR A 615 4.57 -29.61 -1.63
C THR A 615 5.10 -31.05 -1.54
N SER A 616 5.04 -31.68 -0.36
CA SER A 616 5.00 -33.15 -0.36
C SER A 616 3.86 -33.56 -1.29
N GLU A 617 4.03 -34.66 -1.98
CA GLU A 617 3.22 -35.17 -3.10
C GLU A 617 1.71 -35.42 -2.79
N THR A 618 1.21 -34.87 -1.68
CA THR A 618 -0.03 -35.17 -0.96
C THR A 618 -1.10 -34.05 -1.03
N THR A 619 -0.81 -32.91 -1.65
CA THR A 619 -1.72 -31.72 -1.67
C THR A 619 -1.92 -31.09 -3.06
N MET A 620 -1.41 -31.71 -4.12
CA MET A 620 -1.58 -31.21 -5.49
C MET A 620 -2.99 -31.51 -6.00
N TRP A 621 -3.77 -30.46 -6.17
CA TRP A 621 -5.09 -30.48 -6.78
C TRP A 621 -4.98 -30.49 -8.30
N ASP A 622 -5.83 -31.28 -8.95
CA ASP A 622 -6.11 -31.17 -10.37
C ASP A 622 -7.62 -31.24 -10.64
N TYR A 623 -8.00 -30.83 -11.84
CA TYR A 623 -9.38 -30.91 -12.31
C TYR A 623 -9.47 -31.82 -13.53
N ASP A 624 -10.21 -32.92 -13.38
CA ASP A 624 -10.57 -33.81 -14.48
C ASP A 624 -11.91 -33.33 -15.04
N SER A 625 -11.88 -32.68 -16.21
CA SER A 625 -13.08 -32.13 -16.85
C SER A 625 -14.05 -33.20 -17.37
N ASP A 626 -13.54 -34.39 -17.69
CA ASP A 626 -14.35 -35.48 -18.25
C ASP A 626 -15.20 -36.13 -17.14
N ARG A 627 -14.59 -36.30 -15.96
CA ARG A 627 -15.27 -36.83 -14.76
C ARG A 627 -15.89 -35.75 -13.90
N GLN A 628 -15.59 -34.49 -14.17
CA GLN A 628 -16.02 -33.32 -13.40
C GLN A 628 -15.58 -33.39 -11.93
N ILE A 629 -14.40 -33.94 -11.63
CA ILE A 629 -13.92 -34.08 -10.25
C ILE A 629 -12.72 -33.17 -9.99
N ILE A 630 -12.68 -32.58 -8.80
CA ILE A 630 -11.50 -31.90 -8.26
C ILE A 630 -10.81 -32.88 -7.33
N HIS A 631 -9.58 -33.26 -7.63
CA HIS A 631 -8.97 -34.41 -6.96
C HIS A 631 -7.49 -34.22 -6.62
N LEU A 632 -7.07 -34.94 -5.59
CA LEU A 632 -5.69 -35.13 -5.19
C LEU A 632 -5.22 -36.44 -5.81
N GLU A 633 -4.75 -36.39 -7.06
CA GLU A 633 -4.47 -37.56 -7.89
C GLU A 633 -3.67 -38.65 -7.16
N ARG A 634 -2.57 -38.27 -6.52
CA ARG A 634 -1.69 -39.22 -5.80
C ARG A 634 -2.31 -39.84 -4.56
N ARG A 635 -3.26 -39.16 -3.91
CA ARG A 635 -3.99 -39.67 -2.74
C ARG A 635 -5.26 -40.42 -3.11
N LYS A 636 -5.65 -40.43 -4.39
CA LYS A 636 -6.92 -40.99 -4.86
C LYS A 636 -8.11 -40.46 -4.06
N ARG A 637 -8.04 -39.18 -3.68
CA ARG A 637 -9.09 -38.48 -2.93
C ARG A 637 -9.68 -37.36 -3.77
N CYS A 638 -10.98 -37.20 -3.68
CA CYS A 638 -11.75 -36.22 -4.40
C CYS A 638 -12.35 -35.23 -3.40
N LEU A 639 -12.51 -33.98 -3.84
CA LEU A 639 -13.37 -33.03 -3.15
C LEU A 639 -14.79 -33.58 -3.15
N ASP A 640 -15.48 -33.39 -2.05
CA ASP A 640 -16.80 -33.95 -1.80
C ASP A 640 -17.58 -32.97 -0.92
N HIS A 641 -18.91 -33.01 -1.01
CA HIS A 641 -19.77 -32.16 -0.20
C HIS A 641 -20.94 -32.93 0.37
N ASN A 642 -21.56 -32.35 1.39
CA ASN A 642 -22.84 -32.80 1.89
C ASN A 642 -23.82 -31.62 1.82
N GLN A 643 -24.81 -31.74 0.94
CA GLN A 643 -25.78 -30.68 0.65
C GLN A 643 -26.63 -30.29 1.87
N GLU A 644 -27.00 -31.24 2.73
CA GLU A 644 -27.84 -30.97 3.91
C GLU A 644 -27.12 -30.17 5.00
N THR A 645 -25.82 -30.42 5.16
CA THR A 645 -24.99 -29.76 6.17
C THR A 645 -24.14 -28.63 5.60
N SER A 646 -24.19 -28.41 4.29
CA SER A 646 -23.36 -27.48 3.52
C SER A 646 -21.85 -27.65 3.76
N LYS A 647 -21.40 -28.84 4.17
CA LYS A 647 -19.99 -29.10 4.49
C LYS A 647 -19.22 -29.57 3.27
N VAL A 648 -17.98 -29.11 3.15
CA VAL A 648 -17.02 -29.53 2.13
C VAL A 648 -15.85 -30.27 2.76
N PHE A 649 -15.45 -31.39 2.17
CA PHE A 649 -14.42 -32.28 2.70
C PHE A 649 -13.75 -33.08 1.57
N VAL A 650 -12.88 -34.04 1.91
CA VAL A 650 -12.26 -34.96 0.93
C VAL A 650 -12.48 -36.42 1.30
N THR A 651 -12.96 -37.22 0.35
CA THR A 651 -13.22 -38.66 0.45
C THR A 651 -12.45 -39.43 -0.63
N PRO A 652 -12.37 -40.78 -0.57
CA PRO A 652 -11.88 -41.56 -1.70
C PRO A 652 -12.69 -41.25 -2.96
N CYS A 653 -12.01 -41.12 -4.11
CA CYS A 653 -12.68 -40.87 -5.38
C CYS A 653 -13.58 -42.06 -5.76
N GLN A 654 -14.85 -41.80 -6.02
CA GLN A 654 -15.86 -42.79 -6.38
C GLN A 654 -16.42 -42.47 -7.77
N HIS A 655 -16.49 -43.48 -8.64
CA HIS A 655 -16.96 -43.29 -9.99
C HIS A 655 -18.48 -43.08 -10.01
N GLY A 656 -18.93 -41.98 -10.60
CA GLY A 656 -20.35 -41.63 -10.68
C GLY A 656 -20.93 -41.03 -9.40
N GLU A 657 -20.13 -40.85 -8.34
CA GLU A 657 -20.60 -40.15 -7.13
C GLU A 657 -20.91 -38.71 -7.49
N ILE A 658 -22.14 -38.30 -7.22
CA ILE A 658 -22.68 -37.02 -7.68
C ILE A 658 -22.16 -35.87 -6.80
N SER A 659 -22.03 -36.09 -5.49
CA SER A 659 -21.50 -35.10 -4.55
C SER A 659 -20.01 -34.78 -4.76
N GLN A 660 -19.30 -35.59 -5.56
CA GLN A 660 -17.92 -35.35 -5.96
C GLN A 660 -17.79 -34.59 -7.29
N GLN A 661 -18.91 -34.33 -7.97
CA GLN A 661 -18.91 -33.71 -9.29
C GLN A 661 -19.10 -32.19 -9.19
N PHE A 662 -18.11 -31.46 -9.70
CA PHE A 662 -18.06 -30.01 -9.74
C PHE A 662 -17.73 -29.50 -11.15
N LYS A 663 -18.28 -28.34 -11.47
CA LYS A 663 -17.99 -27.60 -12.71
C LYS A 663 -17.42 -26.24 -12.39
N PHE A 664 -16.36 -25.87 -13.11
CA PHE A 664 -15.88 -24.50 -13.12
C PHE A 664 -16.74 -23.67 -14.07
N TYR A 665 -17.34 -22.60 -13.55
CA TYR A 665 -18.05 -21.61 -14.33
C TYR A 665 -17.23 -20.32 -14.37
N LYS A 666 -16.83 -19.93 -15.59
CA LYS A 666 -16.08 -18.70 -15.87
C LYS A 666 -17.00 -17.49 -16.14
N GLU A 667 -18.26 -17.57 -15.72
CA GLU A 667 -19.34 -16.72 -16.23
C GLU A 667 -18.94 -15.23 -16.29
N GLU A 668 -19.39 -14.55 -17.35
CA GLU A 668 -19.38 -13.08 -17.42
C GLU A 668 -20.26 -12.60 -16.26
N ILE A 669 -19.61 -12.34 -15.13
CA ILE A 669 -20.23 -11.83 -13.90
C ILE A 669 -21.12 -10.63 -14.28
N ARG A 670 -22.43 -10.77 -14.00
CA ARG A 670 -23.46 -9.74 -14.18
C ARG A 670 -23.25 -8.54 -13.25
#